data_AF-A0A9W7IGQ4-F1
#
_entry.id   AF-A0A9W7IGQ4-F1
#
_cell.length_a   1.000
_cell.length_b   1.000
_cell.length_c   1.000
_cell.angle_alpha   90.00
_cell.angle_beta   90.00
_cell.angle_gamma   90.00
#
_symmetry.space_group_name_H-M   'P 1'
#
loop_
_entity.id
_entity.type
_entity.pdbx_description
1 polymer ?
#
loop_
_entity_poly.entity_id
_entity_poly.type
_entity_poly.pdbx_seq_one_letter_code
_entity_poly.pdbx_strand_id
1 'polypeptide(L)'
;MFFFSLTDTSATNDEEKEGTAAADDQTEKLEQNQTETGENDGVMENGGELEPAPPPYTLEAASEDIEHFLSSFASIVKEKEEAEEKKEAEEEAEKEEDVPDKEAEKKEEEPLEEAEKENEAEVEDAGLEIPEFIEKYLDVFEEKLAVLESSASSDTRVKGYLLPDDDPLFFNAVGKMKKLYKDLSAHIKPESKQGPLINRISAIRNRAMCHLEEEFRIILEESRYEETEQKPEVVQEAAEEVPKEDAKEDAGQSTEPGEDQPAVEEPKFEYSENVLANISKITFELITGGHEIECCEVYMVTRRNVLGETLKNLGYEKISIDDAQKTPWESLEGDIPPWIRTFKQCANVHLPAERKLVQIIFSDYPSLSDSIITNLARCLFLQFLSFPEAVSFCKLTPEKLFKFLDMYEALRDNLSPIDSVFPKECAKKLKMEITSCRCRIGEAAICIFCDLENSIKSDTGKTPVAGGAVHPLTRYIMNYLKYACEYKDTIEQVFKDHSKIERADSTSRPRNYVSRSEKYKKNDAGEDRSPFQEQLMRIMDLLDQAIEAKSSLYKDVSLSSIFMMNNGRYMLQKIKGTPELYQVVGDNWCRNRSFDVRNYHKSYQRETWTKLLGCISNEGVTVKGKVVKPVLKEKFKMFNTMFEEIHRTQSTWVVYDKQLQSELQISIASVVIPAYRSFLGRYSGYLDPGRQSEKYIKFQPEDIETYIDELFDGRKN
;
A
#
# COMPACT_ATOMS: atom_id res chain seq x y z
N MET A 1 -20.93 -7.43 17.92
CA MET A 1 -21.58 -6.12 17.69
C MET A 1 -21.00 -5.16 18.71
N PHE A 2 -20.17 -4.20 18.29
CA PHE A 2 -20.04 -2.88 18.91
C PHE A 2 -19.43 -1.99 17.84
N PHE A 3 -20.25 -1.06 17.34
CA PHE A 3 -19.86 0.04 16.47
C PHE A 3 -19.22 1.11 17.36
N PHE A 4 -18.06 1.64 16.98
CA PHE A 4 -17.69 2.99 17.38
C PHE A 4 -17.68 3.89 16.15
N SER A 5 -18.54 4.89 16.24
CA SER A 5 -18.75 5.99 15.31
C SER A 5 -17.46 6.79 15.15
N LEU A 6 -16.98 6.94 13.92
CA LEU A 6 -16.03 7.98 13.54
C LEU A 6 -16.81 9.29 13.48
N THR A 7 -16.61 10.17 14.46
CA THR A 7 -16.95 11.59 14.30
C THR A 7 -15.70 12.34 13.90
N ASP A 8 -15.66 12.73 12.62
CA ASP A 8 -14.81 13.77 12.08
C ASP A 8 -15.10 15.10 12.81
N THR A 9 -14.06 15.81 13.23
CA THR A 9 -14.17 17.24 13.48
C THR A 9 -12.88 17.90 13.03
N SER A 10 -12.85 18.24 11.75
CA SER A 10 -11.94 19.21 11.17
C SER A 10 -12.42 20.61 11.57
N ALA A 11 -11.57 21.36 12.27
CA ALA A 11 -11.76 22.78 12.48
C ALA A 11 -10.72 23.54 11.64
N THR A 12 -11.23 24.17 10.58
CA THR A 12 -10.54 25.13 9.73
C THR A 12 -10.35 26.46 10.45
N ASN A 13 -9.14 27.02 10.36
CA ASN A 13 -8.89 28.45 10.56
C ASN A 13 -9.54 29.26 9.43
N ASP A 14 -10.08 30.44 9.74
CA ASP A 14 -9.66 31.69 9.07
C ASP A 14 -10.18 32.97 9.77
N GLU A 15 -9.23 33.91 9.82
CA GLU A 15 -9.26 35.39 9.88
C GLU A 15 -10.40 36.17 10.57
N GLU A 16 -10.01 37.05 11.51
CA GLU A 16 -10.19 38.51 11.30
C GLU A 16 -9.20 39.35 12.12
N LYS A 17 -8.77 40.46 11.49
CA LYS A 17 -7.70 41.40 11.87
C LYS A 17 -8.27 42.69 12.46
N GLU A 18 -7.37 43.40 13.16
CA GLU A 18 -7.26 44.88 13.33
C GLU A 18 -8.03 45.61 14.46
N GLY A 19 -7.28 46.43 15.22
CA GLY A 19 -7.85 47.52 16.02
C GLY A 19 -6.99 48.06 17.17
N THR A 20 -6.09 48.99 16.88
CA THR A 20 -5.25 49.87 17.74
C THR A 20 -5.93 50.68 18.87
N ALA A 21 -5.20 50.96 19.97
CA ALA A 21 -5.01 52.25 20.72
C ALA A 21 -4.75 51.97 22.22
N ALA A 22 -3.61 52.28 22.86
CA ALA A 22 -2.98 53.57 23.21
C ALA A 22 -3.62 54.34 24.39
N ALA A 23 -2.75 54.73 25.34
CA ALA A 23 -2.86 55.73 26.43
C ALA A 23 -3.61 55.33 27.72
N ASP A 24 -3.29 55.79 28.92
CA ASP A 24 -2.11 56.36 29.62
C ASP A 24 -2.60 56.65 31.06
N ASP A 25 -1.71 56.96 32.00
CA ASP A 25 -1.96 57.67 33.28
C ASP A 25 -2.70 56.92 34.43
N GLN A 26 -2.39 57.09 35.72
CA GLN A 26 -1.29 57.66 36.50
C GLN A 26 -1.64 57.49 38.00
N THR A 27 -0.62 57.37 38.88
CA THR A 27 -0.57 57.79 40.31
C THR A 27 -1.52 57.16 41.34
N GLU A 28 -1.19 56.87 42.61
CA GLU A 28 -0.40 57.56 43.66
C GLU A 28 -0.02 56.49 44.73
N LYS A 29 1.26 56.27 45.08
CA LYS A 29 2.06 56.85 46.20
C LYS A 29 1.72 56.43 47.65
N LEU A 30 2.79 55.94 48.30
CA LEU A 30 3.22 56.14 49.71
C LEU A 30 2.36 55.46 50.80
N GLU A 31 2.89 54.90 51.89
CA GLU A 31 4.10 55.27 52.64
C GLU A 31 4.51 54.12 53.58
N GLN A 32 5.82 54.00 53.82
CA GLN A 32 6.42 53.21 54.89
C GLN A 32 6.22 53.91 56.24
N ASN A 33 6.16 53.15 57.34
CA ASN A 33 6.90 53.52 58.55
C ASN A 33 7.09 52.32 59.50
N GLN A 34 8.37 52.05 59.77
CA GLN A 34 8.83 51.33 60.96
C GLN A 34 8.91 52.33 62.13
N THR A 35 8.70 51.85 63.36
CA THR A 35 9.42 52.40 64.51
C THR A 35 9.62 51.32 65.57
N GLU A 36 10.88 51.18 65.98
CA GLU A 36 11.41 50.39 67.09
C GLU A 36 10.97 50.93 68.47
N THR A 37 11.02 50.08 69.49
CA THR A 37 11.92 50.16 70.68
C THR A 37 11.28 49.54 71.93
N GLY A 38 12.10 48.84 72.72
CA GLY A 38 11.84 48.63 74.16
C GLY A 38 12.32 47.29 74.74
N GLU A 39 13.57 47.23 75.18
CA GLU A 39 14.10 46.25 76.14
C GLU A 39 13.51 46.49 77.56
N ASN A 40 13.22 45.43 78.35
CA ASN A 40 14.02 45.01 79.52
C ASN A 40 13.39 43.91 80.40
N ASP A 41 14.29 43.08 80.97
CA ASP A 41 14.31 42.40 82.27
C ASP A 41 13.36 41.22 82.63
N GLY A 42 13.90 40.00 82.51
CA GLY A 42 14.27 39.08 83.60
C GLY A 42 13.24 38.60 84.64
N VAL A 43 13.09 37.27 84.80
CA VAL A 43 13.28 36.48 86.05
C VAL A 43 12.73 35.02 85.94
N MET A 44 13.62 34.07 86.30
CA MET A 44 13.47 32.72 86.88
C MET A 44 12.77 31.52 86.18
N GLU A 45 13.60 30.48 86.03
CA GLU A 45 13.40 29.02 86.09
C GLU A 45 11.98 28.44 86.28
N ASN A 46 11.64 27.48 85.41
CA ASN A 46 11.37 26.11 85.85
C ASN A 46 11.54 25.11 84.69
N GLY A 47 12.28 24.05 84.96
CA GLY A 47 12.49 22.93 84.06
C GLY A 47 11.22 22.09 83.89
N GLY A 48 10.98 21.67 82.66
CA GLY A 48 10.08 20.59 82.30
C GLY A 48 10.65 19.93 81.05
N GLU A 49 11.12 18.70 81.19
CA GLU A 49 11.49 17.83 80.07
C GLU A 49 10.27 17.71 79.14
N LEU A 50 10.40 18.24 77.92
CA LEU A 50 9.51 17.92 76.81
C LEU A 50 10.05 16.65 76.16
N GLU A 51 9.27 15.58 76.23
CA GLU A 51 9.48 14.35 75.47
C GLU A 51 9.72 14.67 73.98
N PRO A 52 10.58 13.92 73.28
CA PRO A 52 10.76 14.12 71.86
C PRO A 52 9.45 13.79 71.13
N ALA A 53 9.00 14.70 70.26
CA ALA A 53 7.87 14.47 69.37
C ALA A 53 8.04 13.13 68.62
N PRO A 54 6.97 12.32 68.46
CA PRO A 54 7.07 11.08 67.71
C PRO A 54 7.52 11.37 66.27
N PRO A 55 8.31 10.46 65.65
CA PRO A 55 8.78 10.65 64.29
C PRO A 55 7.60 10.81 63.31
N PRO A 56 7.76 11.59 62.22
CA PRO A 56 6.70 11.75 61.23
C PRO A 56 6.27 10.38 60.70
N TYR A 57 4.96 10.17 60.61
CA TYR A 57 4.37 8.94 60.08
C TYR A 57 4.65 8.88 58.58
N THR A 58 5.73 8.19 58.20
CA THR A 58 6.17 8.08 56.81
C THR A 58 5.29 7.12 56.03
N LEU A 59 5.20 7.27 54.70
CA LEU A 59 4.44 6.34 53.85
C LEU A 59 4.93 4.89 53.98
N GLU A 60 6.21 4.68 54.28
CA GLU A 60 6.80 3.36 54.58
C GLU A 60 6.17 2.73 55.83
N ALA A 61 6.22 3.44 56.96
CA ALA A 61 5.62 2.97 58.21
C ALA A 61 4.10 2.75 58.05
N ALA A 62 3.42 3.68 57.37
CA ALA A 62 2.00 3.56 57.09
C ALA A 62 1.65 2.36 56.20
N SER A 63 2.53 2.06 55.23
CA SER A 63 2.39 0.89 54.36
C SER A 63 2.62 -0.41 55.13
N GLU A 64 3.56 -0.47 56.07
CA GLU A 64 3.79 -1.65 56.92
C GLU A 64 2.59 -1.95 57.84
N ASP A 65 1.97 -0.90 58.42
CA ASP A 65 0.77 -1.02 59.25
C ASP A 65 -0.42 -1.59 58.45
N ILE A 66 -0.61 -1.12 57.21
CA ILE A 66 -1.62 -1.68 56.28
C ILE A 66 -1.31 -3.15 55.96
N GLU A 67 -0.05 -3.52 55.78
CA GLU A 67 0.33 -4.89 55.45
C GLU A 67 0.05 -5.86 56.61
N HIS A 68 0.39 -5.45 57.83
CA HIS A 68 0.05 -6.19 59.04
C HIS A 68 -1.47 -6.35 59.16
N PHE A 69 -2.23 -5.27 58.94
CA PHE A 69 -3.69 -5.31 58.94
C PHE A 69 -4.24 -6.31 57.93
N LEU A 70 -3.88 -6.18 56.65
CA LEU A 70 -4.35 -7.08 55.59
C LEU A 70 -4.03 -8.55 55.88
N SER A 71 -2.87 -8.83 56.48
CA SER A 71 -2.49 -10.20 56.88
C SER A 71 -3.39 -10.80 57.97
N SER A 72 -3.87 -9.96 58.88
CA SER A 72 -4.77 -10.35 59.97
C SER A 72 -6.26 -10.24 59.61
N PHE A 73 -6.60 -9.43 58.61
CA PHE A 73 -7.98 -9.07 58.26
C PHE A 73 -8.81 -10.29 57.84
N ALA A 74 -8.25 -11.19 57.05
CA ALA A 74 -8.94 -12.43 56.65
C ALA A 74 -9.26 -13.35 57.86
N SER A 75 -8.40 -13.36 58.88
CA SER A 75 -8.66 -14.09 60.12
C SER A 75 -9.73 -13.40 60.98
N ILE A 76 -9.70 -12.07 61.04
CA ILE A 76 -10.68 -11.26 61.77
C ILE A 76 -12.08 -11.44 61.16
N VAL A 77 -12.20 -11.39 59.83
CA VAL A 77 -13.48 -11.62 59.13
C VAL A 77 -14.01 -13.02 59.41
N LYS A 78 -13.14 -14.04 59.33
CA LYS A 78 -13.53 -15.44 59.57
C LYS A 78 -13.96 -15.69 61.02
N GLU A 79 -13.24 -15.15 62.00
CA GLU A 79 -13.63 -15.24 63.42
C GLU A 79 -14.99 -14.57 63.68
N LYS A 80 -15.31 -13.52 62.91
CA LYS A 80 -16.58 -12.80 63.03
C LYS A 80 -17.74 -13.53 62.36
N GLU A 81 -17.53 -14.08 61.17
CA GLU A 81 -18.50 -14.97 60.49
C GLU A 81 -18.79 -16.22 61.35
N GLU A 82 -17.76 -16.84 61.95
CA GLU A 82 -17.93 -17.98 62.88
C GLU A 82 -18.63 -17.58 64.20
N ALA A 83 -18.54 -16.32 64.61
CA ALA A 83 -19.25 -15.79 65.78
C ALA A 83 -20.72 -15.44 65.47
N GLU A 84 -21.02 -14.97 64.25
CA GLU A 84 -22.38 -14.75 63.77
C GLU A 84 -23.12 -16.07 63.54
N GLU A 85 -22.50 -17.09 62.93
CA GLU A 85 -23.10 -18.43 62.81
C GLU A 85 -23.39 -19.06 64.18
N LYS A 86 -22.54 -18.83 65.19
CA LYS A 86 -22.80 -19.29 66.56
C LYS A 86 -23.95 -18.54 67.22
N LYS A 87 -24.11 -17.24 66.96
CA LYS A 87 -25.23 -16.45 67.47
C LYS A 87 -26.55 -16.85 66.81
N GLU A 88 -26.57 -17.09 65.50
CA GLU A 88 -27.75 -17.60 64.81
C GLU A 88 -28.14 -19.01 65.29
N ALA A 89 -27.16 -19.87 65.57
CA ALA A 89 -27.41 -21.20 66.15
C ALA A 89 -27.91 -21.16 67.61
N GLU A 90 -27.50 -20.16 68.41
CA GLU A 90 -28.04 -19.92 69.76
C GLU A 90 -29.45 -19.32 69.71
N GLU A 91 -29.75 -18.43 68.75
CA GLU A 91 -31.11 -17.89 68.54
C GLU A 91 -32.11 -18.91 67.98
N GLU A 92 -31.67 -19.89 67.17
CA GLU A 92 -32.52 -21.01 66.75
C GLU A 92 -32.78 -21.99 67.91
N ALA A 93 -31.81 -22.20 68.80
CA ALA A 93 -31.99 -23.06 69.98
C ALA A 93 -32.95 -22.47 71.03
N GLU A 94 -33.04 -21.14 71.16
CA GLU A 94 -34.04 -20.49 72.02
C GLU A 94 -35.47 -20.48 71.45
N LYS A 95 -35.64 -20.73 70.14
CA LYS A 95 -36.96 -20.77 69.48
C LYS A 95 -37.65 -22.15 69.52
N GLU A 96 -36.96 -23.22 69.89
CA GLU A 96 -37.55 -24.58 69.98
C GLU A 96 -38.21 -24.93 71.34
N GLU A 97 -38.09 -24.10 72.39
CA GLU A 97 -38.64 -24.44 73.73
C GLU A 97 -40.07 -23.97 74.04
N ASP A 98 -40.81 -23.32 73.13
CA ASP A 98 -42.18 -22.88 73.43
C ASP A 98 -43.22 -23.27 72.36
N VAL A 99 -43.92 -24.40 72.60
CA VAL A 99 -45.18 -24.73 71.91
C VAL A 99 -46.19 -25.26 72.93
N PRO A 100 -47.44 -24.77 72.90
CA PRO A 100 -48.55 -25.72 72.77
C PRO A 100 -49.66 -25.29 71.79
N ASP A 101 -49.87 -26.14 70.79
CA ASP A 101 -51.13 -26.79 70.38
C ASP A 101 -52.46 -26.00 70.39
N LYS A 102 -53.05 -25.75 69.20
CA LYS A 102 -54.34 -26.35 68.74
C LYS A 102 -54.89 -25.84 67.39
N GLU A 103 -55.32 -26.84 66.62
CA GLU A 103 -56.21 -26.94 65.45
C GLU A 103 -57.25 -25.84 65.14
N ALA A 104 -57.40 -25.50 63.83
CA ALA A 104 -58.57 -25.83 62.97
C ALA A 104 -59.05 -24.72 61.98
N GLU A 105 -59.26 -25.17 60.73
CA GLU A 105 -60.24 -24.75 59.70
C GLU A 105 -60.09 -23.49 58.79
N LYS A 106 -59.86 -23.79 57.49
CA LYS A 106 -60.61 -23.41 56.26
C LYS A 106 -60.78 -21.93 55.82
N LYS A 107 -60.29 -21.66 54.59
CA LYS A 107 -61.02 -21.34 53.31
C LYS A 107 -60.42 -20.18 52.48
N GLU A 108 -60.59 -20.35 51.17
CA GLU A 108 -60.16 -19.57 49.99
C GLU A 108 -60.57 -18.08 49.96
N GLU A 109 -59.73 -17.21 49.38
CA GLU A 109 -59.95 -16.41 48.13
C GLU A 109 -58.92 -15.25 48.01
N GLU A 110 -58.38 -15.03 46.79
CA GLU A 110 -57.59 -13.87 46.31
C GLU A 110 -58.46 -12.59 46.12
N PRO A 111 -58.00 -11.41 45.62
CA PRO A 111 -56.68 -10.72 45.58
C PRO A 111 -56.73 -9.19 45.93
N LEU A 112 -55.56 -8.53 45.85
CA LEU A 112 -55.26 -7.11 45.53
C LEU A 112 -55.23 -5.99 46.62
N GLU A 113 -54.10 -5.26 46.52
CA GLU A 113 -53.84 -3.83 46.73
C GLU A 113 -53.55 -3.25 48.14
N GLU A 114 -52.34 -2.66 48.19
CA GLU A 114 -51.86 -1.51 48.98
C GLU A 114 -51.88 -1.58 50.52
N ALA A 115 -50.67 -1.68 51.08
CA ALA A 115 -50.07 -0.69 51.99
C ALA A 115 -49.21 -1.38 53.07
N GLU A 116 -47.92 -1.53 52.80
CA GLU A 116 -46.95 -1.78 53.87
C GLU A 116 -46.15 -0.51 54.11
N LYS A 117 -46.62 0.21 55.14
CA LYS A 117 -45.82 1.12 55.94
C LYS A 117 -44.77 0.29 56.69
N GLU A 118 -43.55 0.78 56.62
CA GLU A 118 -42.60 0.90 57.74
C GLU A 118 -42.80 -0.10 58.89
N ASN A 119 -41.98 -1.15 58.86
CA ASN A 119 -41.29 -1.59 60.06
C ASN A 119 -39.80 -1.65 59.71
N GLU A 120 -39.12 -0.55 59.97
CA GLU A 120 -37.68 -0.51 60.19
C GLU A 120 -37.38 -1.42 61.38
N ALA A 121 -37.12 -2.69 61.12
CA ALA A 121 -36.27 -3.48 62.00
C ALA A 121 -34.83 -3.06 61.66
N GLU A 122 -34.25 -2.19 62.50
CA GLU A 122 -32.81 -1.95 62.55
C GLU A 122 -32.12 -3.30 62.70
N VAL A 123 -31.64 -3.87 61.59
CA VAL A 123 -30.58 -4.88 61.65
C VAL A 123 -29.35 -4.10 62.08
N GLU A 124 -29.00 -4.19 63.36
CA GLU A 124 -27.70 -3.76 63.88
C GLU A 124 -26.61 -4.53 63.12
N ASP A 125 -26.15 -3.95 62.02
CA ASP A 125 -24.94 -4.34 61.31
C ASP A 125 -23.79 -4.26 62.32
N ALA A 126 -23.34 -5.42 62.82
CA ALA A 126 -22.19 -5.54 63.70
C ALA A 126 -20.94 -5.18 62.89
N GLY A 127 -20.70 -3.87 62.69
CA GLY A 127 -19.67 -3.35 61.81
C GLY A 127 -18.26 -3.81 62.20
N LEU A 128 -17.44 -4.15 61.21
CA LEU A 128 -16.00 -4.40 61.37
C LEU A 128 -15.34 -3.12 61.90
N GLU A 129 -14.80 -3.07 63.13
CA GLU A 129 -14.10 -1.86 63.58
C GLU A 129 -12.87 -1.63 62.70
N ILE A 130 -12.93 -0.60 61.85
CA ILE A 130 -11.83 -0.23 60.95
C ILE A 130 -10.83 0.61 61.75
N PRO A 131 -9.56 0.22 61.84
CA PRO A 131 -8.56 0.98 62.59
C PRO A 131 -8.33 2.41 62.06
N GLU A 132 -8.17 3.37 62.97
CA GLU A 132 -7.92 4.80 62.66
C GLU A 132 -6.65 5.05 61.82
N PHE A 133 -5.67 4.14 61.84
CA PHE A 133 -4.45 4.29 61.03
C PHE A 133 -4.73 4.19 59.52
N ILE A 134 -5.86 3.62 59.10
CA ILE A 134 -6.26 3.54 57.69
C ILE A 134 -6.58 4.95 57.15
N GLU A 135 -7.23 5.81 57.93
CA GLU A 135 -7.48 7.20 57.53
C GLU A 135 -6.17 7.99 57.42
N LYS A 136 -5.25 7.78 58.38
CA LYS A 136 -3.91 8.39 58.33
C LYS A 136 -3.09 7.94 57.12
N TYR A 137 -3.20 6.66 56.74
CA TYR A 137 -2.58 6.14 55.53
C TYR A 137 -3.15 6.81 54.26
N LEU A 138 -4.48 6.98 54.20
CA LEU A 138 -5.14 7.65 53.08
C LEU A 138 -4.68 9.11 52.95
N ASP A 139 -4.55 9.84 54.06
CA ASP A 139 -4.06 11.22 54.08
C ASP A 139 -2.62 11.33 53.53
N VAL A 140 -1.71 10.48 54.01
CA VAL A 140 -0.30 10.47 53.57
C VAL A 140 -0.16 10.08 52.10
N PHE A 141 -0.95 9.11 51.65
CA PHE A 141 -0.94 8.68 50.25
C PHE A 141 -1.54 9.75 49.32
N GLU A 142 -2.61 10.41 49.74
CA GLU A 142 -3.25 11.52 49.01
C GLU A 142 -2.33 12.75 48.90
N GLU A 143 -1.57 13.07 49.95
CA GLU A 143 -0.53 14.10 49.91
C GLU A 143 0.58 13.75 48.90
N LYS A 144 1.05 12.50 48.90
CA LYS A 144 2.05 12.04 47.92
C LYS A 144 1.53 12.11 46.48
N LEU A 145 0.28 11.73 46.23
CA LEU A 145 -0.36 11.87 44.91
C LEU A 145 -0.45 13.33 44.48
N ALA A 146 -0.83 14.25 45.37
CA ALA A 146 -0.90 15.68 45.05
C ALA A 146 0.48 16.28 44.70
N VAL A 147 1.55 15.82 45.37
CA VAL A 147 2.93 16.20 45.04
C VAL A 147 3.33 15.68 43.65
N LEU A 148 3.02 14.43 43.33
CA LEU A 148 3.31 13.85 42.02
C LEU A 148 2.56 14.57 40.90
N GLU A 149 1.26 14.81 41.06
CA GLU A 149 0.42 15.53 40.09
C GLU A 149 0.88 16.99 39.88
N SER A 150 1.28 17.68 40.94
CA SER A 150 1.80 19.06 40.84
C SER A 150 3.18 19.12 40.20
N SER A 151 4.03 18.11 40.43
CA SER A 151 5.33 17.98 39.76
C SER A 151 5.18 17.68 38.26
N ALA A 152 4.17 16.91 37.87
CA ALA A 152 3.84 16.59 36.48
C ALA A 152 3.37 17.81 35.65
N SER A 153 2.87 18.87 36.30
CA SER A 153 2.37 20.09 35.66
C SER A 153 3.45 21.18 35.41
N SER A 154 4.70 20.98 35.83
CA SER A 154 5.77 22.00 35.73
C SER A 154 6.77 21.72 34.60
N ASP A 155 7.16 22.77 33.86
CA ASP A 155 8.02 22.80 32.65
C ASP A 155 9.49 22.31 32.85
N THR A 156 9.78 21.56 33.92
CA THR A 156 11.12 21.07 34.30
C THR A 156 11.42 19.64 33.80
N ARG A 157 11.00 19.27 32.59
CA ARG A 157 11.31 17.96 31.96
C ARG A 157 12.50 18.01 30.98
N VAL A 158 13.58 18.74 31.30
CA VAL A 158 14.69 18.96 30.34
C VAL A 158 15.94 18.12 30.61
N LYS A 159 16.02 17.31 31.67
CA LYS A 159 17.22 16.47 31.92
C LYS A 159 16.91 15.15 32.61
N GLY A 160 16.78 14.10 31.81
CA GLY A 160 16.88 12.71 32.25
C GLY A 160 15.68 12.21 33.04
N TYR A 161 15.15 11.08 32.61
CA TYR A 161 14.15 10.25 33.27
C TYR A 161 14.22 10.36 34.80
N LEU A 162 13.35 11.19 35.35
CA LEU A 162 12.95 11.15 36.74
C LEU A 162 11.43 10.93 36.76
N LEU A 163 11.01 9.83 36.13
CA LEU A 163 10.06 8.99 36.84
C LEU A 163 10.77 8.43 38.09
N PRO A 164 10.05 8.02 39.12
CA PRO A 164 10.62 7.45 40.33
C PRO A 164 11.35 6.15 40.00
N ASP A 165 12.59 6.24 39.50
CA ASP A 165 13.41 5.09 39.10
C ASP A 165 13.79 4.25 40.33
N ASP A 166 13.40 4.69 41.54
CA ASP A 166 13.41 3.92 42.78
C ASP A 166 12.42 4.52 43.79
N ASP A 167 11.14 4.66 43.44
CA ASP A 167 10.12 4.74 44.50
C ASP A 167 9.29 3.43 44.53
N PRO A 168 9.93 2.30 44.90
CA PRO A 168 9.21 1.06 45.18
C PRO A 168 8.10 1.31 46.21
N LEU A 169 8.19 2.38 47.01
CA LEU A 169 7.18 2.75 47.99
C LEU A 169 5.89 3.25 47.32
N PHE A 170 5.94 3.93 46.16
CA PHE A 170 4.73 4.34 45.45
C PHE A 170 4.00 3.14 44.86
N PHE A 171 4.69 2.29 44.10
CA PHE A 171 4.07 1.07 43.54
C PHE A 171 3.62 0.10 44.64
N ASN A 172 4.39 -0.03 45.73
CA ASN A 172 3.98 -0.80 46.90
C ASN A 172 2.74 -0.19 47.56
N ALA A 173 2.68 1.13 47.75
CA ALA A 173 1.51 1.80 48.32
C ALA A 173 0.27 1.71 47.40
N VAL A 174 0.44 1.78 46.08
CA VAL A 174 -0.63 1.52 45.10
C VAL A 174 -1.11 0.07 45.22
N GLY A 175 -0.19 -0.91 45.27
CA GLY A 175 -0.51 -2.32 45.45
C GLY A 175 -1.24 -2.60 46.77
N LYS A 176 -0.82 -1.95 47.86
CA LYS A 176 -1.47 -2.01 49.18
C LYS A 176 -2.85 -1.37 49.16
N MET A 177 -3.01 -0.21 48.51
CA MET A 177 -4.30 0.47 48.34
C MET A 177 -5.30 -0.40 47.57
N LYS A 178 -4.85 -1.12 46.53
CA LYS A 178 -5.68 -2.06 45.78
C LYS A 178 -6.15 -3.23 46.64
N LYS A 179 -5.24 -3.85 47.41
CA LYS A 179 -5.57 -4.95 48.32
C LYS A 179 -6.56 -4.48 49.39
N LEU A 180 -6.29 -3.32 50.00
CA LEU A 180 -7.17 -2.68 50.97
C LEU A 180 -8.58 -2.46 50.41
N TYR A 181 -8.69 -1.90 49.20
CA TYR A 181 -9.98 -1.74 48.55
C TYR A 181 -10.66 -3.08 48.29
N LYS A 182 -9.95 -4.07 47.75
CA LYS A 182 -10.51 -5.39 47.43
C LYS A 182 -11.05 -6.08 48.67
N ASP A 183 -10.28 -6.10 49.75
CA ASP A 183 -10.64 -6.81 50.97
C ASP A 183 -11.77 -6.08 51.72
N LEU A 184 -11.75 -4.75 51.79
CA LEU A 184 -12.84 -3.99 52.44
C LEU A 184 -14.13 -3.97 51.62
N SER A 185 -14.06 -3.80 50.29
CA SER A 185 -15.26 -3.74 49.43
C SER A 185 -15.96 -5.08 49.26
N ALA A 186 -15.28 -6.20 49.52
CA ALA A 186 -15.91 -7.53 49.50
C ALA A 186 -16.82 -7.77 50.71
N HIS A 187 -16.54 -7.12 51.85
CA HIS A 187 -17.20 -7.40 53.12
C HIS A 187 -18.07 -6.24 53.63
N ILE A 188 -17.93 -5.05 53.07
CA ILE A 188 -18.66 -3.86 53.52
C ILE A 188 -19.51 -3.32 52.38
N LYS A 189 -20.82 -3.25 52.60
CA LYS A 189 -21.76 -2.69 51.61
C LYS A 189 -21.68 -1.17 51.56
N PRO A 190 -21.91 -0.55 50.38
CA PRO A 190 -21.89 0.91 50.24
C PRO A 190 -22.94 1.62 51.12
N GLU A 191 -24.03 0.95 51.48
CA GLU A 191 -25.09 1.49 52.34
C GLU A 191 -24.79 1.39 53.85
N SER A 192 -23.66 0.77 54.24
CA SER A 192 -23.25 0.64 55.65
C SER A 192 -22.71 1.96 56.21
N LYS A 193 -22.56 2.03 57.55
CA LYS A 193 -21.91 3.16 58.24
C LYS A 193 -20.47 3.44 57.75
N GLN A 194 -19.83 2.47 57.10
CA GLN A 194 -18.46 2.55 56.59
C GLN A 194 -18.38 2.82 55.07
N GLY A 195 -19.53 2.98 54.40
CA GLY A 195 -19.62 3.37 52.99
C GLY A 195 -18.82 4.62 52.61
N PRO A 196 -18.81 5.72 53.40
CA PRO A 196 -18.01 6.91 53.09
C PRO A 196 -16.50 6.64 53.01
N LEU A 197 -15.97 5.77 53.87
CA LEU A 197 -14.56 5.41 53.88
C LEU A 197 -14.20 4.60 52.62
N ILE A 198 -15.05 3.66 52.20
CA ILE A 198 -14.84 2.88 50.97
C ILE A 198 -14.92 3.77 49.74
N ASN A 199 -15.85 4.72 49.72
CA ASN A 199 -15.91 5.71 48.65
C ASN A 199 -14.65 6.57 48.59
N ARG A 200 -14.08 6.96 49.75
CA ARG A 200 -12.81 7.67 49.84
C ARG A 200 -11.64 6.83 49.32
N ILE A 201 -11.53 5.57 49.75
CA ILE A 201 -10.51 4.62 49.26
C ILE A 201 -10.64 4.42 47.74
N SER A 202 -11.87 4.27 47.24
CA SER A 202 -12.17 4.13 45.81
C SER A 202 -11.73 5.38 45.02
N ALA A 203 -12.05 6.58 45.51
CA ALA A 203 -11.68 7.83 44.88
C ALA A 203 -10.16 8.02 44.82
N ILE A 204 -9.46 7.76 45.92
CA ILE A 204 -8.00 7.86 46.00
C ILE A 204 -7.33 6.81 45.10
N ARG A 205 -7.85 5.58 45.08
CA ARG A 205 -7.39 4.52 44.18
C ARG A 205 -7.56 4.92 42.72
N ASN A 206 -8.74 5.40 42.32
CA ASN A 206 -9.00 5.82 40.94
C ASN A 206 -8.10 7.00 40.54
N ARG A 207 -7.85 7.96 41.44
CA ARG A 207 -6.90 9.05 41.23
C ARG A 207 -5.47 8.54 41.00
N ALA A 208 -5.02 7.55 41.78
CA ALA A 208 -3.74 6.89 41.56
C ALA A 208 -3.66 6.15 40.22
N MET A 209 -4.74 5.49 39.79
CA MET A 209 -4.81 4.84 38.47
C MET A 209 -4.76 5.87 37.33
N CYS A 210 -5.48 6.98 37.42
CA CYS A 210 -5.41 8.06 36.44
C CYS A 210 -4.00 8.66 36.33
N HIS A 211 -3.29 8.82 37.45
CA HIS A 211 -1.89 9.26 37.42
C HIS A 211 -0.99 8.24 36.69
N LEU A 212 -1.15 6.94 36.98
CA LEU A 212 -0.43 5.88 36.28
C LEU A 212 -0.77 5.80 34.78
N GLU A 213 -2.03 6.05 34.39
CA GLU A 213 -2.45 6.14 32.97
C GLU A 213 -1.75 7.29 32.24
N GLU A 214 -1.65 8.46 32.86
CA GLU A 214 -0.96 9.62 32.27
C GLU A 214 0.56 9.40 32.21
N GLU A 215 1.17 8.82 33.24
CA GLU A 215 2.60 8.45 33.19
C GLU A 215 2.86 7.39 32.11
N PHE A 216 2.00 6.38 31.98
CA PHE A 216 2.07 5.39 30.91
C PHE A 216 2.02 6.07 29.54
N ARG A 217 1.13 7.04 29.35
CA ARG A 217 1.04 7.83 28.12
C ARG A 217 2.31 8.64 27.86
N ILE A 218 2.80 9.37 28.85
CA ILE A 218 3.99 10.21 28.76
C ILE A 218 5.21 9.40 28.34
N ILE A 219 5.46 8.26 29.00
CA ILE A 219 6.62 7.41 28.68
C ILE A 219 6.53 6.94 27.23
N LEU A 220 5.34 6.51 26.77
CA LEU A 220 5.15 6.07 25.39
C LEU A 220 5.35 7.21 24.37
N GLU A 221 5.04 8.46 24.73
CA GLU A 221 5.16 9.65 23.87
C GLU A 221 6.57 10.28 23.86
N GLU A 222 7.21 10.48 25.02
CA GLU A 222 8.41 11.31 25.23
C GLU A 222 9.76 10.57 25.12
N SER A 223 9.81 9.27 25.43
CA SER A 223 11.06 8.49 25.34
C SER A 223 11.58 8.28 23.90
N ARG A 224 10.89 8.89 22.92
CA ARG A 224 11.25 8.98 21.50
C ARG A 224 12.29 10.07 21.18
N TYR A 225 12.39 11.14 21.97
CA TYR A 225 13.19 12.33 21.59
C TYR A 225 14.68 12.23 21.92
N GLU A 226 15.08 11.45 22.93
CA GLU A 226 16.47 11.45 23.40
C GLU A 226 17.47 10.75 22.45
N GLU A 227 17.03 9.86 21.55
CA GLU A 227 17.94 9.21 20.59
C GLU A 227 18.13 9.97 19.27
N THR A 228 17.25 10.94 18.96
CA THR A 228 17.32 11.67 17.67
C THR A 228 18.29 12.86 17.70
N GLU A 229 18.74 13.30 18.88
CA GLU A 229 19.72 14.39 19.03
C GLU A 229 21.20 13.94 18.94
N GLN A 230 21.48 12.64 18.87
CA GLN A 230 22.82 12.16 18.50
C GLN A 230 22.96 12.14 16.98
N LYS A 231 23.40 13.28 16.43
CA LYS A 231 23.66 13.51 15.00
C LYS A 231 24.43 12.37 14.31
N PRO A 232 24.19 12.15 12.99
CA PRO A 232 25.03 11.31 12.15
C PRO A 232 26.42 11.96 11.99
N GLU A 233 27.47 11.24 12.35
CA GLU A 233 28.83 11.63 11.96
C GLU A 233 28.95 11.54 10.43
N VAL A 234 29.09 12.72 9.84
CA VAL A 234 29.51 12.96 8.48
C VAL A 234 30.92 12.37 8.32
N VAL A 235 31.04 11.21 7.67
CA VAL A 235 32.32 10.78 7.10
C VAL A 235 32.46 11.47 5.74
N GLN A 236 33.06 12.66 5.77
CA GLN A 236 33.56 13.33 4.58
C GLN A 236 34.85 12.67 4.10
N GLU A 237 34.89 12.46 2.79
CA GLU A 237 36.05 12.04 2.00
C GLU A 237 37.30 12.86 2.32
N ALA A 238 38.43 12.18 2.49
CA ALA A 238 39.74 12.75 2.21
C ALA A 238 40.54 11.74 1.38
N ALA A 239 40.72 12.08 0.10
CA ALA A 239 41.65 11.44 -0.80
C ALA A 239 43.09 11.79 -0.39
N GLU A 240 43.96 10.78 -0.30
CA GLU A 240 45.40 10.94 -0.46
C GLU A 240 45.99 9.72 -1.18
N GLU A 241 46.84 10.00 -2.18
CA GLU A 241 47.41 9.07 -3.14
C GLU A 241 48.66 8.32 -2.58
N VAL A 242 48.67 6.97 -2.67
CA VAL A 242 49.66 6.05 -3.34
C VAL A 242 51.18 6.27 -3.05
N PRO A 243 52.01 5.24 -2.69
CA PRO A 243 52.37 4.19 -3.68
C PRO A 243 52.64 2.74 -3.24
N LYS A 244 52.57 1.90 -4.29
CA LYS A 244 52.75 0.45 -4.45
C LYS A 244 54.07 -0.10 -3.91
N GLU A 245 54.06 -1.38 -3.52
CA GLU A 245 55.12 -2.35 -3.91
C GLU A 245 54.60 -3.81 -3.87
N ASP A 246 55.02 -4.57 -4.89
CA ASP A 246 54.64 -5.95 -5.23
C ASP A 246 55.41 -7.01 -4.38
N ALA A 247 54.78 -8.15 -4.05
CA ALA A 247 55.38 -9.49 -4.22
C ALA A 247 54.44 -10.68 -3.90
N LYS A 248 54.42 -11.58 -4.88
CA LYS A 248 53.84 -12.92 -5.10
C LYS A 248 53.92 -14.04 -4.03
N GLU A 249 53.05 -15.04 -4.29
CA GLU A 249 53.11 -16.51 -4.01
C GLU A 249 52.82 -16.96 -2.57
N ASP A 250 52.19 -18.09 -2.24
CA ASP A 250 51.41 -19.18 -2.86
C ASP A 250 50.93 -20.04 -1.66
N ALA A 251 49.74 -20.65 -1.72
CA ALA A 251 49.36 -21.94 -1.09
C ALA A 251 47.85 -22.02 -0.87
N GLY A 252 47.20 -22.91 -1.61
CA GLY A 252 45.77 -23.16 -1.51
C GLY A 252 45.34 -23.92 -0.26
N GLN A 253 44.07 -23.74 0.12
CA GLN A 253 43.28 -24.79 0.73
C GLN A 253 41.80 -24.58 0.45
N SER A 254 41.18 -25.65 -0.01
CA SER A 254 39.79 -25.79 -0.41
C SER A 254 38.84 -25.55 0.76
N THR A 255 37.80 -24.73 0.55
CA THR A 255 36.51 -24.86 1.23
C THR A 255 35.41 -24.24 0.37
N GLU A 256 34.25 -24.87 0.39
CA GLU A 256 33.06 -24.68 -0.46
C GLU A 256 32.50 -23.24 -0.40
N PRO A 257 31.77 -22.75 -1.43
CA PRO A 257 31.09 -21.46 -1.35
C PRO A 257 29.83 -21.61 -0.50
N GLY A 258 29.93 -21.19 0.75
CA GLY A 258 28.80 -20.95 1.63
C GLY A 258 27.98 -19.77 1.14
N GLU A 259 26.66 -19.94 1.24
CA GLU A 259 25.63 -18.96 0.92
C GLU A 259 25.86 -17.65 1.68
N ASP A 260 25.89 -16.54 0.94
CA ASP A 260 25.78 -15.19 1.50
C ASP A 260 24.43 -15.04 2.21
N GLN A 261 24.41 -15.30 3.51
CA GLN A 261 23.36 -14.78 4.39
C GLN A 261 23.72 -13.34 4.78
N PRO A 262 22.87 -12.35 4.51
CA PRO A 262 23.05 -11.04 5.11
C PRO A 262 22.89 -11.20 6.63
N ALA A 263 23.86 -10.69 7.37
CA ALA A 263 23.79 -10.59 8.82
C ALA A 263 22.44 -9.94 9.19
N VAL A 264 21.64 -10.66 9.97
CA VAL A 264 20.39 -10.14 10.53
C VAL A 264 20.80 -9.07 11.52
N GLU A 265 20.77 -7.81 11.10
CA GLU A 265 20.77 -6.68 12.02
C GLU A 265 19.55 -6.86 12.93
N GLU A 266 19.78 -7.10 14.22
CA GLU A 266 18.72 -7.14 15.21
C GLU A 266 17.98 -5.80 15.19
N PRO A 267 16.63 -5.80 15.17
CA PRO A 267 15.88 -4.57 15.16
C PRO A 267 16.14 -3.83 16.47
N LYS A 268 16.87 -2.72 16.39
CA LYS A 268 17.05 -1.77 17.48
C LYS A 268 15.66 -1.37 18.00
N PHE A 269 15.35 -1.72 19.24
CA PHE A 269 14.08 -1.34 19.86
C PHE A 269 14.05 0.18 20.04
N GLU A 270 12.86 0.76 19.84
CA GLU A 270 12.58 2.20 20.04
C GLU A 270 12.74 2.64 21.51
N TYR A 271 12.89 1.68 22.44
CA TYR A 271 12.95 1.90 23.88
C TYR A 271 14.08 1.08 24.51
N SER A 272 14.73 1.62 25.55
CA SER A 272 15.73 0.88 26.35
C SER A 272 15.07 -0.20 27.22
N GLU A 273 15.85 -1.22 27.63
CA GLU A 273 15.34 -2.30 28.49
C GLU A 273 14.78 -1.79 29.82
N ASN A 274 15.38 -0.75 30.41
CA ASN A 274 14.88 -0.15 31.67
C ASN A 274 13.52 0.53 31.47
N VAL A 275 13.36 1.27 30.37
CA VAL A 275 12.09 1.93 30.02
C VAL A 275 11.01 0.88 29.78
N LEU A 276 11.31 -0.20 29.04
CA LEU A 276 10.36 -1.30 28.82
C LEU A 276 9.96 -1.99 30.11
N ALA A 277 10.90 -2.25 31.03
CA ALA A 277 10.59 -2.83 32.33
C ALA A 277 9.65 -1.93 33.16
N ASN A 278 9.86 -0.61 33.12
CA ASN A 278 9.00 0.34 33.82
C ASN A 278 7.59 0.42 33.18
N ILE A 279 7.50 0.43 31.85
CA ILE A 279 6.22 0.36 31.13
C ILE A 279 5.47 -0.92 31.52
N SER A 280 6.12 -2.09 31.51
CA SER A 280 5.48 -3.36 31.89
C SER A 280 5.01 -3.37 33.34
N LYS A 281 5.75 -2.76 34.28
CA LYS A 281 5.30 -2.60 35.68
C LYS A 281 4.03 -1.75 35.77
N ILE A 282 4.00 -0.60 35.10
CA ILE A 282 2.81 0.27 35.09
C ILE A 282 1.61 -0.46 34.46
N THR A 283 1.82 -1.18 33.35
CA THR A 283 0.79 -2.01 32.72
C THR A 283 0.26 -3.09 33.66
N PHE A 284 1.13 -3.81 34.37
CA PHE A 284 0.72 -4.80 35.36
C PHE A 284 -0.14 -4.17 36.47
N GLU A 285 0.25 -2.99 36.96
CA GLU A 285 -0.51 -2.28 37.97
C GLU A 285 -1.86 -1.80 37.41
N LEU A 286 -1.94 -1.21 36.22
CA LEU A 286 -3.22 -0.76 35.66
C LEU A 286 -4.21 -1.93 35.46
N ILE A 287 -3.74 -3.06 34.92
CA ILE A 287 -4.59 -4.23 34.65
C ILE A 287 -5.08 -4.87 35.96
N THR A 288 -4.20 -5.07 36.94
CA THR A 288 -4.59 -5.60 38.27
C THR A 288 -5.49 -4.63 39.05
N GLY A 289 -5.42 -3.34 38.74
CA GLY A 289 -6.29 -2.30 39.30
C GLY A 289 -7.70 -2.27 38.70
N GLY A 290 -7.96 -3.02 37.62
CA GLY A 290 -9.24 -3.02 36.90
C GLY A 290 -9.34 -1.99 35.77
N HIS A 291 -8.25 -1.31 35.43
CA HIS A 291 -8.15 -0.29 34.38
C HIS A 291 -7.58 -0.87 33.07
N GLU A 292 -8.00 -2.09 32.71
CA GLU A 292 -7.51 -2.81 31.53
C GLU A 292 -7.87 -2.05 30.23
N ILE A 293 -9.09 -1.53 30.16
CA ILE A 293 -9.62 -0.88 28.95
C ILE A 293 -8.87 0.42 28.71
N GLU A 294 -8.74 1.25 29.75
CA GLU A 294 -8.05 2.54 29.74
C GLU A 294 -6.57 2.35 29.37
N CYS A 295 -5.89 1.38 29.98
CA CYS A 295 -4.50 1.06 29.64
C CYS A 295 -4.35 0.68 28.15
N CYS A 296 -5.25 -0.16 27.63
CA CYS A 296 -5.23 -0.55 26.22
C CYS A 296 -5.52 0.64 25.29
N GLU A 297 -6.46 1.50 25.66
CA GLU A 297 -6.83 2.68 24.87
C GLU A 297 -5.68 3.68 24.79
N VAL A 298 -5.03 3.99 25.90
CA VAL A 298 -3.84 4.87 25.94
C VAL A 298 -2.74 4.31 25.04
N TYR A 299 -2.45 3.01 25.14
CA TYR A 299 -1.47 2.36 24.28
C TYR A 299 -1.85 2.48 22.80
N MET A 300 -3.09 2.09 22.46
CA MET A 300 -3.56 2.08 21.08
C MET A 300 -3.59 3.47 20.45
N VAL A 301 -3.99 4.51 21.19
CA VAL A 301 -4.03 5.89 20.69
C VAL A 301 -2.61 6.39 20.43
N THR A 302 -1.71 6.21 21.41
CA THR A 302 -0.32 6.68 21.31
C THR A 302 0.40 6.01 20.16
N ARG A 303 0.36 4.68 20.08
CA ARG A 303 1.04 3.93 19.02
C ARG A 303 0.41 4.15 17.65
N ARG A 304 -0.90 4.40 17.56
CA ARG A 304 -1.55 4.83 16.31
C ARG A 304 -1.02 6.17 15.82
N ASN A 305 -0.78 7.13 16.72
CA ASN A 305 -0.21 8.42 16.36
C ASN A 305 1.24 8.27 15.86
N VAL A 306 2.05 7.47 16.55
CA VAL A 306 3.44 7.14 16.15
C VAL A 306 3.48 6.52 14.76
N LEU A 307 2.65 5.49 14.53
CA LEU A 307 2.54 4.85 13.22
C LEU A 307 2.03 5.85 12.18
N GLY A 308 1.04 6.68 12.50
CA GLY A 308 0.54 7.73 11.62
C GLY A 308 1.60 8.76 11.21
N GLU A 309 2.43 9.22 12.14
CA GLU A 309 3.58 10.10 11.87
C GLU A 309 4.61 9.41 10.97
N THR A 310 4.91 8.14 11.26
CA THR A 310 5.82 7.33 10.44
C THR A 310 5.30 7.20 9.00
N LEU A 311 4.00 6.94 8.82
CA LEU A 311 3.37 6.87 7.50
C LEU A 311 3.47 8.20 6.76
N LYS A 312 3.22 9.33 7.44
CA LYS A 312 3.37 10.67 6.84
C LYS A 312 4.82 10.93 6.41
N ASN A 313 5.80 10.56 7.23
CA ASN A 313 7.23 10.71 6.92
C ASN A 313 7.67 9.86 5.72
N LEU A 314 7.00 8.72 5.49
CA LEU A 314 7.22 7.88 4.30
C LEU A 314 6.52 8.42 3.03
N GLY A 315 5.78 9.52 3.15
CA GLY A 315 5.05 10.18 2.07
C GLY A 315 3.68 9.56 1.80
N TYR A 316 3.09 8.87 2.77
CA TYR A 316 1.72 8.36 2.66
C TYR A 316 0.72 9.44 3.03
N GLU A 317 -0.10 9.82 2.06
CA GLU A 317 -1.27 10.67 2.28
C GLU A 317 -2.55 9.84 2.19
N LYS A 318 -3.45 10.00 3.17
CA LYS A 318 -4.73 9.32 3.17
C LYS A 318 -5.63 9.97 2.13
N ILE A 319 -5.91 9.25 1.06
CA ILE A 319 -6.83 9.68 0.00
C ILE A 319 -8.16 8.92 0.17
N SER A 320 -9.27 9.66 0.29
CA SER A 320 -10.62 9.07 0.31
C SER A 320 -11.00 8.48 -1.04
N ILE A 321 -11.94 7.53 -1.07
CA ILE A 321 -12.47 6.96 -2.32
C ILE A 321 -13.06 8.06 -3.22
N ASP A 322 -13.83 8.97 -2.64
CA ASP A 322 -14.48 10.07 -3.38
C ASP A 322 -13.47 11.10 -3.92
N ASP A 323 -12.37 11.30 -3.20
CA ASP A 323 -11.32 12.23 -3.60
C ASP A 323 -10.45 11.62 -4.70
N ALA A 324 -10.07 10.35 -4.58
CA ALA A 324 -9.33 9.62 -5.60
C ALA A 324 -10.05 9.61 -6.96
N GLN A 325 -11.39 9.56 -6.98
CA GLN A 325 -12.16 9.63 -8.22
C GLN A 325 -12.14 11.00 -8.90
N LYS A 326 -11.97 12.07 -8.11
CA LYS A 326 -11.92 13.47 -8.60
C LYS A 326 -10.48 13.88 -8.96
N THR A 327 -9.49 13.25 -8.33
CA THR A 327 -8.08 13.52 -8.55
C THR A 327 -7.66 13.12 -9.96
N PRO A 328 -6.91 13.97 -10.69
CA PRO A 328 -6.36 13.62 -11.99
C PRO A 328 -5.40 12.44 -11.86
N TRP A 329 -5.35 11.59 -12.89
CA TRP A 329 -4.56 10.35 -12.85
C TRP A 329 -3.08 10.62 -12.62
N GLU A 330 -2.54 11.72 -13.15
CA GLU A 330 -1.13 12.06 -13.05
C GLU A 330 -0.68 12.27 -11.59
N SER A 331 -1.57 12.81 -10.74
CA SER A 331 -1.32 12.93 -9.31
C SER A 331 -1.41 11.56 -8.64
N LEU A 332 -2.49 10.82 -8.93
CA LEU A 332 -2.73 9.50 -8.35
C LEU A 332 -1.61 8.50 -8.70
N GLU A 333 -1.08 8.56 -9.92
CA GLU A 333 0.06 7.76 -10.37
C GLU A 333 1.33 8.08 -9.57
N GLY A 334 1.53 9.35 -9.17
CA GLY A 334 2.60 9.78 -8.29
C GLY A 334 2.49 9.20 -6.88
N ASP A 335 1.27 8.96 -6.40
CA ASP A 335 0.99 8.44 -5.04
C ASP A 335 1.11 6.92 -4.94
N ILE A 336 1.06 6.19 -6.06
CA ILE A 336 1.17 4.72 -6.09
C ILE A 336 2.55 4.23 -5.59
N PRO A 337 3.70 4.72 -6.08
CA PRO A 337 5.00 4.26 -5.57
C PRO A 337 5.23 4.54 -4.06
N PRO A 338 4.91 5.73 -3.51
CA PRO A 338 4.90 5.96 -2.07
C PRO A 338 3.98 5.01 -1.31
N TRP A 339 2.76 4.75 -1.82
CA TRP A 339 1.84 3.77 -1.24
C TRP A 339 2.46 2.36 -1.20
N ILE A 340 3.05 1.89 -2.31
CA ILE A 340 3.70 0.57 -2.38
C ILE A 340 4.85 0.46 -1.37
N ARG A 341 5.72 1.47 -1.31
CA ARG A 341 6.85 1.51 -0.38
C ARG A 341 6.36 1.43 1.07
N THR A 342 5.39 2.28 1.40
CA THR A 342 4.85 2.39 2.75
C THR A 342 4.14 1.10 3.17
N PHE A 343 3.34 0.51 2.28
CA PHE A 343 2.67 -0.77 2.52
C PHE A 343 3.68 -1.89 2.78
N LYS A 344 4.74 -1.98 1.98
CA LYS A 344 5.84 -2.96 2.15
C LYS A 344 6.56 -2.78 3.48
N GLN A 345 6.95 -1.57 3.84
CA GLN A 345 7.62 -1.29 5.11
C GLN A 345 6.71 -1.56 6.31
N CYS A 346 5.43 -1.19 6.22
CA CYS A 346 4.47 -1.46 7.28
C CYS A 346 4.27 -2.97 7.50
N ALA A 347 4.09 -3.73 6.42
CA ALA A 347 3.88 -5.18 6.50
C ALA A 347 5.11 -5.96 7.00
N ASN A 348 6.33 -5.58 6.58
CA ASN A 348 7.54 -6.34 6.85
C ASN A 348 8.39 -5.82 8.02
N VAL A 349 8.24 -4.56 8.41
CA VAL A 349 9.09 -3.93 9.43
C VAL A 349 8.27 -3.44 10.61
N HIS A 350 7.33 -2.51 10.38
CA HIS A 350 6.64 -1.84 11.48
C HIS A 350 5.67 -2.76 12.23
N LEU A 351 4.87 -3.58 11.54
CA LEU A 351 3.94 -4.50 12.20
C LEU A 351 4.65 -5.61 12.99
N PRO A 352 5.71 -6.27 12.47
CA PRO A 352 6.51 -7.18 13.27
C PRO A 352 7.19 -6.53 14.47
N ALA A 353 7.70 -5.30 14.33
CA ALA A 353 8.28 -4.56 15.44
C ALA A 353 7.23 -4.24 16.52
N GLU A 354 6.05 -3.76 16.11
CA GLU A 354 4.95 -3.47 17.01
C GLU A 354 4.46 -4.73 17.74
N ARG A 355 4.41 -5.88 17.04
CA ARG A 355 4.06 -7.16 17.67
C ARG A 355 5.03 -7.51 18.81
N LYS A 356 6.33 -7.36 18.59
CA LYS A 356 7.34 -7.62 19.63
C LYS A 356 7.16 -6.65 20.81
N LEU A 357 6.94 -5.37 20.53
CA LEU A 357 6.73 -4.36 21.56
C LEU A 357 5.51 -4.68 22.44
N VAL A 358 4.36 -4.98 21.83
CA VAL A 358 3.15 -5.35 22.59
C VAL A 358 3.36 -6.64 23.39
N GLN A 359 4.12 -7.60 22.87
CA GLN A 359 4.44 -8.84 23.60
C GLN A 359 5.34 -8.62 24.82
N ILE A 360 6.24 -7.64 24.76
CA ILE A 360 7.10 -7.28 25.88
C ILE A 360 6.29 -6.55 26.96
N ILE A 361 5.47 -5.57 26.56
CA ILE A 361 4.69 -4.75 27.49
C ILE A 361 3.59 -5.57 28.18
N PHE A 362 2.89 -6.42 27.43
CA PHE A 362 1.78 -7.24 27.92
C PHE A 362 2.17 -8.73 28.07
N SER A 363 3.40 -9.02 28.50
CA SER A 363 3.94 -10.39 28.58
C SER A 363 3.07 -11.35 29.40
N ASP A 364 2.48 -10.83 30.48
CA ASP A 364 1.64 -11.60 31.41
C ASP A 364 0.19 -11.78 30.90
N TYR A 365 -0.17 -11.06 29.82
CA TYR A 365 -1.53 -11.02 29.26
C TYR A 365 -1.53 -11.29 27.74
N PRO A 366 -1.21 -12.51 27.27
CA PRO A 366 -1.09 -12.80 25.84
C PRO A 366 -2.36 -12.56 25.01
N SER A 367 -3.55 -12.80 25.60
CA SER A 367 -4.84 -12.53 24.93
C SER A 367 -5.05 -11.03 24.68
N LEU A 368 -4.60 -10.19 25.60
CA LEU A 368 -4.67 -8.74 25.49
C LEU A 368 -3.68 -8.23 24.44
N SER A 369 -2.45 -8.75 24.47
CA SER A 369 -1.43 -8.50 23.45
C SER A 369 -1.94 -8.80 22.04
N ASP A 370 -2.57 -9.97 21.85
CA ASP A 370 -3.20 -10.37 20.59
C ASP A 370 -4.34 -9.45 20.15
N SER A 371 -5.16 -8.98 21.10
CA SER A 371 -6.26 -8.04 20.84
C SER A 371 -5.74 -6.67 20.39
N ILE A 372 -4.75 -6.11 21.09
CA ILE A 372 -4.16 -4.80 20.82
C ILE A 372 -3.54 -4.77 19.42
N ILE A 373 -2.65 -5.73 19.11
CA ILE A 373 -1.98 -5.74 17.79
C ILE A 373 -2.99 -5.92 16.64
N THR A 374 -4.02 -6.74 16.85
CA THR A 374 -5.06 -6.98 15.86
C THR A 374 -5.87 -5.71 15.59
N ASN A 375 -6.24 -4.97 16.64
CA ASN A 375 -6.99 -3.72 16.50
C ASN A 375 -6.16 -2.61 15.84
N LEU A 376 -4.91 -2.44 16.24
CA LEU A 376 -3.97 -1.48 15.63
C LEU A 376 -3.81 -1.76 14.13
N ALA A 377 -3.49 -3.00 13.77
CA ALA A 377 -3.29 -3.37 12.38
C ALA A 377 -4.57 -3.24 11.55
N ARG A 378 -5.73 -3.61 12.09
CA ARG A 378 -7.01 -3.49 11.38
C ARG A 378 -7.27 -2.04 10.95
N CYS A 379 -7.01 -1.06 11.82
CA CYS A 379 -7.15 0.36 11.47
C CYS A 379 -6.20 0.78 10.34
N LEU A 380 -4.95 0.29 10.35
CA LEU A 380 -3.95 0.60 9.32
C LEU A 380 -4.29 -0.05 7.98
N PHE A 381 -4.63 -1.34 7.97
CA PHE A 381 -4.98 -2.04 6.73
C PHE A 381 -6.26 -1.52 6.10
N LEU A 382 -7.25 -1.08 6.88
CA LEU A 382 -8.43 -0.40 6.32
C LEU A 382 -8.03 0.85 5.53
N GLN A 383 -7.06 1.62 6.01
CA GLN A 383 -6.54 2.79 5.29
C GLN A 383 -5.77 2.35 4.03
N PHE A 384 -4.82 1.42 4.17
CA PHE A 384 -4.02 0.96 3.03
C PHE A 384 -4.86 0.33 1.92
N LEU A 385 -5.89 -0.46 2.25
CA LEU A 385 -6.72 -1.15 1.28
C LEU A 385 -7.77 -0.24 0.63
N SER A 386 -8.15 0.86 1.29
CA SER A 386 -9.07 1.85 0.72
C SER A 386 -8.51 2.53 -0.53
N PHE A 387 -7.20 2.76 -0.59
CA PHE A 387 -6.56 3.44 -1.72
C PHE A 387 -6.56 2.61 -3.02
N PRO A 388 -6.09 1.35 -3.06
CA PRO A 388 -6.24 0.48 -4.22
C PRO A 388 -7.70 0.26 -4.61
N GLU A 389 -8.59 0.14 -3.62
CA GLU A 389 -10.02 0.02 -3.88
C GLU A 389 -10.54 1.25 -4.63
N ALA A 390 -10.16 2.46 -4.19
CA ALA A 390 -10.49 3.71 -4.88
C ALA A 390 -9.91 3.77 -6.31
N VAL A 391 -8.63 3.42 -6.45
CA VAL A 391 -7.91 3.40 -7.75
C VAL A 391 -8.60 2.43 -8.72
N SER A 392 -9.14 1.32 -8.22
CA SER A 392 -9.85 0.34 -9.04
C SER A 392 -11.13 0.86 -9.70
N PHE A 393 -11.73 1.92 -9.17
CA PHE A 393 -12.91 2.58 -9.74
C PHE A 393 -12.55 3.71 -10.72
N CYS A 394 -11.27 4.08 -10.85
CA CYS A 394 -10.86 5.08 -11.82
C CYS A 394 -11.10 4.58 -13.26
N LYS A 395 -11.25 5.53 -14.20
CA LYS A 395 -11.38 5.20 -15.63
C LYS A 395 -10.21 4.31 -16.08
N LEU A 396 -10.53 3.14 -16.59
CA LEU A 396 -9.59 2.13 -17.05
C LEU A 396 -9.07 2.53 -18.44
N THR A 397 -7.77 2.77 -18.55
CA THR A 397 -7.10 2.98 -19.84
C THR A 397 -5.84 2.11 -19.90
N PRO A 398 -5.39 1.72 -21.10
CA PRO A 398 -4.23 0.83 -21.25
C PRO A 398 -2.99 1.32 -20.50
N GLU A 399 -2.74 2.63 -20.53
CA GLU A 399 -1.55 3.25 -19.91
C GLU A 399 -1.47 2.98 -18.40
N LYS A 400 -2.61 2.78 -17.74
CA LYS A 400 -2.69 2.56 -16.29
C LYS A 400 -2.33 1.14 -15.87
N LEU A 401 -2.36 0.17 -16.79
CA LEU A 401 -2.20 -1.25 -16.48
C LEU A 401 -0.98 -1.52 -15.59
N PHE A 402 0.16 -0.93 -15.91
CA PHE A 402 1.42 -1.22 -15.23
C PHE A 402 1.38 -0.81 -13.75
N LYS A 403 0.76 0.32 -13.43
CA LYS A 403 0.60 0.76 -12.05
C LYS A 403 -0.37 -0.12 -11.26
N PHE A 404 -1.42 -0.61 -11.91
CA PHE A 404 -2.30 -1.62 -11.31
C PHE A 404 -1.54 -2.92 -11.02
N LEU A 405 -0.66 -3.35 -11.92
CA LEU A 405 0.16 -4.54 -11.71
C LEU A 405 1.19 -4.34 -10.59
N ASP A 406 1.83 -3.17 -10.50
CA ASP A 406 2.74 -2.84 -9.39
C ASP A 406 2.02 -2.96 -8.03
N MET A 407 0.78 -2.48 -7.94
CA MET A 407 -0.05 -2.60 -6.73
C MET A 407 -0.50 -4.05 -6.47
N TYR A 408 -0.85 -4.78 -7.52
CA TYR A 408 -1.20 -6.20 -7.44
C TYR A 408 -0.04 -7.03 -6.85
N GLU A 409 1.19 -6.81 -7.33
CA GLU A 409 2.39 -7.46 -6.83
C GLU A 409 2.66 -7.10 -5.37
N ALA A 410 2.52 -5.82 -5.01
CA ALA A 410 2.65 -5.39 -3.61
C ALA A 410 1.65 -6.12 -2.69
N LEU A 411 0.39 -6.25 -3.09
CA LEU A 411 -0.61 -6.98 -2.29
C LEU A 411 -0.35 -8.50 -2.25
N ARG A 412 0.24 -9.08 -3.31
CA ARG A 412 0.57 -10.52 -3.40
C ARG A 412 1.75 -10.88 -2.52
N ASP A 413 2.82 -10.11 -2.60
CA ASP A 413 4.15 -10.52 -2.12
C ASP A 413 4.35 -10.26 -0.63
N ASN A 414 3.46 -9.50 0.03
CA ASN A 414 3.58 -9.10 1.43
C ASN A 414 2.62 -9.85 2.37
N LEU A 415 2.18 -11.04 1.99
CA LEU A 415 1.26 -11.86 2.80
C LEU A 415 1.95 -12.73 3.85
N SER A 416 3.23 -13.06 3.69
CA SER A 416 3.97 -13.98 4.59
C SER A 416 4.13 -13.44 6.03
N PRO A 417 4.53 -12.16 6.24
CA PRO A 417 4.71 -11.63 7.59
C PRO A 417 3.44 -11.68 8.46
N ILE A 418 2.26 -11.64 7.81
CA ILE A 418 0.96 -11.61 8.49
C ILE A 418 0.75 -12.85 9.39
N ASP A 419 1.25 -14.03 9.00
CA ASP A 419 1.11 -15.23 9.84
C ASP A 419 1.93 -15.15 11.14
N SER A 420 3.03 -14.39 11.13
CA SER A 420 3.90 -14.22 12.29
C SER A 420 3.40 -13.16 13.26
N VAL A 421 2.67 -12.16 12.73
CA VAL A 421 2.22 -10.99 13.50
C VAL A 421 0.89 -11.26 14.22
N PHE A 422 -0.04 -12.00 13.61
CA PHE A 422 -1.42 -12.10 14.09
C PHE A 422 -1.80 -13.51 14.53
N PRO A 423 -2.79 -13.64 15.45
CA PRO A 423 -3.45 -14.91 15.71
C PRO A 423 -4.03 -15.52 14.43
N LYS A 424 -4.03 -16.86 14.32
CA LYS A 424 -4.37 -17.59 13.08
C LYS A 424 -5.69 -17.14 12.43
N GLU A 425 -6.75 -16.99 13.21
CA GLU A 425 -8.07 -16.56 12.68
C GLU A 425 -8.05 -15.12 12.17
N CYS A 426 -7.34 -14.23 12.87
CA CYS A 426 -7.19 -12.83 12.50
C CYS A 426 -6.30 -12.69 11.24
N ALA A 427 -5.18 -13.41 11.19
CA ALA A 427 -4.31 -13.50 10.03
C ALA A 427 -5.08 -13.96 8.79
N LYS A 428 -5.89 -15.02 8.94
CA LYS A 428 -6.74 -15.53 7.86
C LYS A 428 -7.73 -14.48 7.37
N LYS A 429 -8.44 -13.79 8.27
CA LYS A 429 -9.39 -12.73 7.90
C LYS A 429 -8.70 -11.59 7.15
N LEU A 430 -7.59 -11.10 7.67
CA LEU A 430 -6.83 -10.03 7.03
C LEU A 430 -6.29 -10.43 5.65
N LYS A 431 -5.75 -11.65 5.51
CA LYS A 431 -5.32 -12.17 4.21
C LYS A 431 -6.45 -12.28 3.20
N MET A 432 -7.66 -12.62 3.64
CA MET A 432 -8.84 -12.62 2.76
C MET A 432 -9.18 -11.21 2.28
N GLU A 433 -9.14 -10.20 3.16
CA GLU A 433 -9.38 -8.80 2.76
C GLU A 433 -8.31 -8.28 1.79
N ILE A 434 -7.03 -8.53 2.06
CA ILE A 434 -5.93 -8.16 1.15
C ILE A 434 -6.08 -8.89 -0.19
N THR A 435 -6.45 -10.18 -0.17
CA THR A 435 -6.70 -10.95 -1.38
C THR A 435 -7.91 -10.43 -2.15
N SER A 436 -8.98 -10.02 -1.48
CA SER A 436 -10.16 -9.42 -2.11
C SER A 436 -9.81 -8.10 -2.82
N CYS A 437 -9.05 -7.24 -2.15
CA CYS A 437 -8.52 -6.01 -2.72
C CYS A 437 -7.62 -6.29 -3.95
N ARG A 438 -6.70 -7.27 -3.82
CA ARG A 438 -5.85 -7.73 -4.93
C ARG A 438 -6.67 -8.26 -6.11
N CYS A 439 -7.75 -9.01 -5.85
CA CYS A 439 -8.65 -9.49 -6.89
C CYS A 439 -9.31 -8.32 -7.64
N ARG A 440 -9.78 -7.27 -6.95
CA ARG A 440 -10.37 -6.09 -7.62
C ARG A 440 -9.39 -5.40 -8.56
N ILE A 441 -8.12 -5.28 -8.14
CA ILE A 441 -7.05 -4.77 -9.00
C ILE A 441 -6.80 -5.70 -10.20
N GLY A 442 -6.82 -7.01 -10.00
CA GLY A 442 -6.70 -8.01 -11.07
C GLY A 442 -7.87 -7.96 -12.07
N GLU A 443 -9.11 -7.77 -11.59
CA GLU A 443 -10.29 -7.56 -12.43
C GLU A 443 -10.17 -6.30 -13.27
N ALA A 444 -9.73 -5.19 -12.66
CA ALA A 444 -9.47 -3.95 -13.38
C ALA A 444 -8.41 -4.13 -14.48
N ALA A 445 -7.33 -4.89 -14.22
CA ALA A 445 -6.32 -5.22 -15.22
C ALA A 445 -6.92 -6.02 -16.41
N ILE A 446 -7.82 -6.96 -16.16
CA ILE A 446 -8.52 -7.71 -17.22
C ILE A 446 -9.45 -6.79 -18.02
N CYS A 447 -10.20 -5.93 -17.33
CA CYS A 447 -11.05 -4.94 -17.98
C CYS A 447 -10.25 -3.98 -18.88
N ILE A 448 -9.04 -3.58 -18.48
CA ILE A 448 -8.14 -2.78 -19.33
C ILE A 448 -7.81 -3.51 -20.64
N PHE A 449 -7.55 -4.82 -20.60
CA PHE A 449 -7.33 -5.62 -21.81
C PHE A 449 -8.59 -5.72 -22.68
N CYS A 450 -9.77 -5.88 -22.08
CA CYS A 450 -11.06 -5.86 -22.79
C CYS A 450 -11.33 -4.51 -23.46
N ASP A 451 -11.05 -3.40 -22.77
CA ASP A 451 -11.22 -2.05 -23.31
C ASP A 451 -10.23 -1.76 -24.43
N LEU A 452 -9.00 -2.26 -24.33
CA LEU A 452 -8.02 -2.20 -25.42
C LEU A 452 -8.53 -2.95 -26.66
N GLU A 453 -9.08 -4.16 -26.50
CA GLU A 453 -9.68 -4.89 -27.63
C GLU A 453 -10.81 -4.09 -28.29
N ASN A 454 -11.70 -3.51 -27.47
CA ASN A 454 -12.83 -2.72 -27.95
C ASN A 454 -12.38 -1.44 -28.64
N SER A 455 -11.31 -0.80 -28.14
CA SER A 455 -10.68 0.36 -28.76
C SER A 455 -10.13 0.01 -30.15
N ILE A 456 -9.44 -1.13 -30.30
CA ILE A 456 -8.94 -1.59 -31.60
C ILE A 456 -10.09 -1.89 -32.57
N LYS A 457 -11.15 -2.57 -32.09
CA LYS A 457 -12.33 -2.91 -32.91
C LYS A 457 -13.11 -1.68 -33.37
N SER A 458 -13.17 -0.65 -32.53
CA SER A 458 -13.90 0.60 -32.81
C SER A 458 -13.09 1.62 -33.62
N ASP A 459 -11.79 1.37 -33.85
CA ASP A 459 -10.92 2.22 -34.68
C ASP A 459 -11.31 2.13 -36.17
N THR A 460 -12.35 2.90 -36.52
CA THR A 460 -12.96 3.01 -37.86
C THR A 460 -12.34 4.12 -38.71
N GLY A 461 -11.12 4.55 -38.40
CA GLY A 461 -10.42 5.61 -39.13
C GLY A 461 -10.53 5.45 -40.65
N LYS A 462 -11.23 6.37 -41.32
CA LYS A 462 -11.52 6.32 -42.76
C LYS A 462 -10.40 6.89 -43.63
N THR A 463 -9.39 7.49 -43.02
CA THR A 463 -8.28 8.12 -43.72
C THR A 463 -7.08 7.18 -43.76
N PRO A 464 -6.68 6.70 -44.95
CA PRO A 464 -5.45 5.91 -45.07
C PRO A 464 -4.22 6.78 -44.76
N VAL A 465 -3.15 6.15 -44.30
CA VAL A 465 -1.89 6.82 -43.99
C VAL A 465 -1.24 7.28 -45.30
N ALA A 466 -0.86 8.55 -45.38
CA ALA A 466 -0.19 9.08 -46.56
C ALA A 466 1.10 8.28 -46.87
N GLY A 467 1.30 7.94 -48.15
CA GLY A 467 2.49 7.22 -48.61
C GLY A 467 2.61 5.77 -48.12
N GLY A 468 1.60 5.21 -47.44
CA GLY A 468 1.63 3.81 -47.00
C GLY A 468 2.57 3.51 -45.83
N ALA A 469 2.94 4.52 -45.04
CA ALA A 469 3.81 4.34 -43.87
C ALA A 469 3.20 3.43 -42.77
N VAL A 470 4.00 3.08 -41.76
CA VAL A 470 3.53 2.31 -40.59
C VAL A 470 2.39 3.07 -39.89
N HIS A 471 1.29 2.37 -39.60
CA HIS A 471 0.12 2.94 -38.97
C HIS A 471 0.39 3.27 -37.48
N PRO A 472 -0.06 4.42 -36.95
CA PRO A 472 0.11 4.78 -35.54
C PRO A 472 -0.43 3.71 -34.57
N LEU A 473 -1.60 3.12 -34.87
CA LEU A 473 -2.15 1.99 -34.10
C LEU A 473 -1.17 0.82 -33.98
N THR A 474 -0.51 0.42 -35.07
CA THR A 474 0.50 -0.65 -35.03
C THR A 474 1.65 -0.28 -34.12
N ARG A 475 2.12 0.98 -34.14
CA ARG A 475 3.18 1.41 -33.23
C ARG A 475 2.75 1.36 -31.77
N TYR A 476 1.55 1.89 -31.49
CA TYR A 476 0.97 1.93 -30.16
C TYR A 476 0.80 0.52 -29.58
N ILE A 477 0.08 -0.37 -30.28
CA ILE A 477 -0.19 -1.73 -29.81
C ILE A 477 1.10 -2.54 -29.63
N MET A 478 2.04 -2.47 -30.58
CA MET A 478 3.29 -3.22 -30.44
C MET A 478 4.17 -2.72 -29.29
N ASN A 479 4.17 -1.41 -29.01
CA ASN A 479 4.88 -0.87 -27.86
C ASN A 479 4.15 -1.24 -26.55
N TYR A 480 2.82 -1.19 -26.54
CA TYR A 480 2.03 -1.61 -25.39
C TYR A 480 2.28 -3.08 -25.02
N LEU A 481 2.20 -3.98 -26.01
CA LEU A 481 2.44 -5.41 -25.80
C LEU A 481 3.89 -5.69 -25.38
N LYS A 482 4.86 -4.91 -25.87
CA LYS A 482 6.24 -4.98 -25.38
C LYS A 482 6.28 -4.79 -23.86
N TYR A 483 5.71 -3.69 -23.35
CA TYR A 483 5.73 -3.41 -21.91
C TYR A 483 4.87 -4.40 -21.12
N ALA A 484 3.72 -4.84 -21.65
CA ALA A 484 2.92 -5.88 -21.00
C ALA A 484 3.69 -7.19 -20.82
N CYS A 485 4.57 -7.55 -21.76
CA CYS A 485 5.40 -8.74 -21.63
C CYS A 485 6.49 -8.63 -20.55
N GLU A 486 6.86 -7.43 -20.10
CA GLU A 486 7.75 -7.26 -18.94
C GLU A 486 7.08 -7.75 -17.64
N TYR A 487 5.75 -7.67 -17.57
CA TYR A 487 4.91 -8.17 -16.47
C TYR A 487 4.29 -9.55 -16.75
N LYS A 488 4.89 -10.34 -17.64
CA LYS A 488 4.30 -11.61 -18.12
C LYS A 488 3.82 -12.53 -17.01
N ASP A 489 4.64 -12.77 -15.99
CA ASP A 489 4.32 -13.73 -14.93
C ASP A 489 3.17 -13.25 -14.04
N THR A 490 3.16 -11.96 -13.71
CA THR A 490 2.08 -11.33 -12.94
C THR A 490 0.78 -11.30 -13.72
N ILE A 491 0.80 -10.93 -15.00
CA ILE A 491 -0.40 -10.94 -15.85
C ILE A 491 -0.92 -12.37 -16.04
N GLU A 492 -0.03 -13.34 -16.27
CA GLU A 492 -0.39 -14.76 -16.37
C GLU A 492 -1.09 -15.26 -15.10
N GLN A 493 -0.61 -14.84 -13.92
CA GLN A 493 -1.27 -15.14 -12.65
C GLN A 493 -2.64 -14.46 -12.53
N VAL A 494 -2.75 -13.18 -12.88
CA VAL A 494 -4.02 -12.44 -12.92
C VAL A 494 -5.03 -13.19 -13.79
N PHE A 495 -4.68 -13.56 -15.02
CA PHE A 495 -5.60 -14.30 -15.88
C PHE A 495 -5.96 -15.68 -15.31
N LYS A 496 -5.02 -16.39 -14.65
CA LYS A 496 -5.33 -17.68 -14.00
C LYS A 496 -6.30 -17.53 -12.85
N ASP A 497 -6.06 -16.58 -11.96
CA ASP A 497 -6.88 -16.33 -10.76
C ASP A 497 -8.31 -15.91 -11.15
N HIS A 498 -8.44 -15.12 -12.21
CA HIS A 498 -9.72 -14.58 -12.67
C HIS A 498 -10.41 -15.36 -13.79
N SER A 499 -9.75 -16.39 -14.36
CA SER A 499 -10.35 -17.30 -15.37
C SER A 499 -11.62 -18.04 -14.90
N LYS A 500 -11.86 -18.06 -13.58
CA LYS A 500 -13.05 -18.66 -12.96
C LYS A 500 -14.22 -17.68 -12.80
N ILE A 501 -13.95 -16.37 -12.70
CA ILE A 501 -14.97 -15.32 -12.48
C ILE A 501 -15.77 -15.08 -13.78
N GLU A 502 -15.12 -15.17 -14.94
CA GLU A 502 -15.76 -15.02 -16.27
C GLU A 502 -16.82 -16.09 -16.62
N ARG A 503 -16.96 -17.17 -15.85
CA ARG A 503 -17.96 -18.22 -16.13
C ARG A 503 -19.35 -17.89 -15.60
N ALA A 504 -19.50 -16.92 -14.71
CA ALA A 504 -20.77 -16.62 -14.07
C ALA A 504 -21.59 -15.50 -14.74
N ASP A 505 -20.95 -14.50 -15.38
CA ASP A 505 -21.68 -13.26 -15.70
C ASP A 505 -21.28 -12.52 -16.99
N SER A 506 -20.96 -13.25 -18.07
CA SER A 506 -20.70 -12.59 -19.38
C SER A 506 -21.44 -13.23 -20.54
N THR A 507 -22.56 -12.59 -20.89
CA THR A 507 -23.22 -12.62 -22.21
C THR A 507 -22.41 -11.91 -23.30
N SER A 508 -21.24 -11.36 -22.98
CA SER A 508 -20.37 -10.60 -23.89
C SER A 508 -19.31 -11.44 -24.61
N ARG A 509 -19.08 -12.70 -24.22
CA ARG A 509 -18.22 -13.61 -24.98
C ARG A 509 -19.02 -14.09 -26.20
N PRO A 510 -18.67 -13.74 -27.45
CA PRO A 510 -19.26 -14.46 -28.56
C PRO A 510 -18.79 -15.91 -28.41
N ARG A 511 -19.72 -16.80 -28.07
CA ARG A 511 -19.54 -18.26 -28.13
C ARG A 511 -19.08 -18.74 -29.52
N ASN A 512 -19.06 -17.82 -30.50
CA ASN A 512 -18.67 -18.00 -31.89
C ASN A 512 -17.58 -17.00 -32.38
N TYR A 513 -16.58 -16.62 -31.56
CA TYR A 513 -15.34 -16.09 -32.18
C TYR A 513 -14.58 -17.26 -32.80
N VAL A 514 -14.96 -17.61 -34.04
CA VAL A 514 -14.13 -18.45 -34.91
C VAL A 514 -12.95 -17.58 -35.33
N SER A 515 -11.96 -17.48 -34.44
CA SER A 515 -10.70 -16.83 -34.78
C SER A 515 -10.09 -17.52 -35.99
N ARG A 516 -9.42 -16.75 -36.85
CA ARG A 516 -8.44 -17.30 -37.80
C ARG A 516 -7.35 -18.15 -37.08
N SER A 517 -7.30 -18.07 -35.75
CA SER A 517 -6.51 -18.87 -34.79
C SER A 517 -6.91 -20.34 -34.60
N GLU A 518 -7.86 -20.93 -35.34
CA GLU A 518 -7.85 -22.41 -35.43
C GLU A 518 -6.52 -22.94 -35.97
N LYS A 519 -5.78 -22.12 -36.74
CA LYS A 519 -4.41 -22.39 -37.17
C LYS A 519 -3.36 -22.43 -36.05
N TYR A 520 -3.65 -21.88 -34.86
CA TYR A 520 -2.65 -21.70 -33.80
C TYR A 520 -3.21 -21.90 -32.38
N LYS A 521 -4.19 -22.80 -32.17
CA LYS A 521 -4.62 -23.13 -30.79
C LYS A 521 -3.48 -23.64 -29.91
N LYS A 522 -2.47 -24.23 -30.55
CA LYS A 522 -1.28 -24.75 -29.90
C LYS A 522 -0.11 -23.78 -30.07
N ASN A 523 0.71 -23.67 -29.02
CA ASN A 523 2.01 -23.01 -29.11
C ASN A 523 2.97 -23.83 -30.01
N ASP A 524 4.18 -23.33 -30.22
CA ASP A 524 5.16 -24.02 -31.07
C ASP A 524 5.57 -25.41 -30.54
N ALA A 525 5.39 -25.65 -29.23
CA ALA A 525 5.62 -26.95 -28.59
C ALA A 525 4.43 -27.92 -28.72
N GLY A 526 3.31 -27.49 -29.31
CA GLY A 526 2.11 -28.32 -29.45
C GLY A 526 1.22 -28.37 -28.20
N GLU A 527 1.48 -27.51 -27.22
CA GLU A 527 0.75 -27.37 -25.96
C GLU A 527 -0.34 -26.30 -26.07
N ASP A 528 -1.30 -26.36 -25.16
CA ASP A 528 -2.33 -25.32 -25.04
C ASP A 528 -1.69 -24.00 -24.59
N ARG A 529 -2.17 -22.90 -25.17
CA ARG A 529 -1.67 -21.57 -24.84
C ARG A 529 -2.04 -21.18 -23.41
N SER A 530 -1.15 -20.43 -22.78
CA SER A 530 -1.44 -19.81 -21.49
C SER A 530 -2.54 -18.74 -21.64
N PRO A 531 -3.36 -18.46 -20.61
CA PRO A 531 -4.39 -17.42 -20.69
C PRO A 531 -3.88 -16.05 -21.16
N PHE A 532 -2.72 -15.59 -20.67
CA PHE A 532 -2.13 -14.35 -21.16
C PHE A 532 -1.72 -14.45 -22.64
N GLN A 533 -1.14 -15.58 -23.04
CA GLN A 533 -0.78 -15.82 -24.43
C GLN A 533 -2.00 -15.82 -25.35
N GLU A 534 -3.14 -16.40 -24.94
CA GLU A 534 -4.40 -16.33 -25.69
C GLU A 534 -4.88 -14.88 -25.85
N GLN A 535 -4.83 -14.09 -24.78
CA GLN A 535 -5.24 -12.69 -24.80
C GLN A 535 -4.34 -11.86 -25.73
N LEU A 536 -3.02 -12.02 -25.62
CA LEU A 536 -2.05 -11.33 -26.45
C LEU A 536 -2.25 -11.66 -27.93
N MET A 537 -2.42 -12.94 -28.25
CA MET A 537 -2.64 -13.37 -29.63
C MET A 537 -3.97 -12.86 -30.20
N ARG A 538 -5.00 -12.71 -29.37
CA ARG A 538 -6.25 -12.07 -29.78
C ARG A 538 -6.05 -10.59 -30.11
N ILE A 539 -5.29 -9.85 -29.32
CA ILE A 539 -4.96 -8.45 -29.61
C ILE A 539 -4.17 -8.34 -30.91
N MET A 540 -3.22 -9.24 -31.15
CA MET A 540 -2.47 -9.31 -32.41
C MET A 540 -3.39 -9.58 -33.61
N ASP A 541 -4.34 -10.52 -33.49
CA ASP A 541 -5.33 -10.81 -34.54
C ASP A 541 -6.26 -9.62 -34.81
N LEU A 542 -6.65 -8.87 -33.77
CA LEU A 542 -7.48 -7.67 -33.91
C LEU A 542 -6.71 -6.54 -34.57
N LEU A 543 -5.44 -6.35 -34.21
CA LEU A 543 -4.56 -5.40 -34.87
C LEU A 543 -4.43 -5.73 -36.36
N ASP A 544 -4.20 -7.01 -36.70
CA ASP A 544 -4.12 -7.43 -38.10
C ASP A 544 -5.37 -7.13 -38.90
N GLN A 545 -6.55 -7.46 -38.35
CA GLN A 545 -7.83 -7.15 -38.98
C GLN A 545 -8.03 -5.64 -39.16
N ALA A 546 -7.65 -4.84 -38.16
CA ALA A 546 -7.75 -3.38 -38.23
C ALA A 546 -6.82 -2.81 -39.33
N ILE A 547 -5.61 -3.37 -39.48
CA ILE A 547 -4.66 -2.94 -40.52
C ILE A 547 -5.10 -3.41 -41.91
N GLU A 548 -5.64 -4.63 -42.04
CA GLU A 548 -6.21 -5.13 -43.30
C GLU A 548 -7.40 -4.27 -43.76
N ALA A 549 -8.32 -3.94 -42.84
CA ALA A 549 -9.43 -3.02 -43.12
C ALA A 549 -8.92 -1.66 -43.63
N LYS A 550 -7.88 -1.11 -43.01
CA LYS A 550 -7.28 0.16 -43.45
C LYS A 550 -6.52 0.05 -44.77
N SER A 551 -5.92 -1.11 -45.08
CA SER A 551 -5.27 -1.33 -46.37
C SER A 551 -6.25 -1.33 -47.54
N SER A 552 -7.53 -1.66 -47.29
CA SER A 552 -8.59 -1.65 -48.31
C SER A 552 -9.02 -0.22 -48.71
N LEU A 553 -8.62 0.80 -47.94
CA LEU A 553 -8.94 2.20 -48.22
C LEU A 553 -8.07 2.79 -49.35
N TYR A 554 -6.93 2.16 -49.68
CA TYR A 554 -6.10 2.60 -50.80
C TYR A 554 -6.71 2.14 -52.13
N LYS A 555 -6.86 3.08 -53.07
CA LYS A 555 -7.31 2.76 -54.44
C LYS A 555 -6.27 1.96 -55.22
N ASP A 556 -4.98 2.22 -54.97
CA ASP A 556 -3.89 1.50 -55.60
C ASP A 556 -3.50 0.27 -54.76
N VAL A 557 -3.68 -0.91 -55.35
CA VAL A 557 -3.32 -2.22 -54.75
C VAL A 557 -1.82 -2.32 -54.47
N SER A 558 -0.99 -1.65 -55.27
CA SER A 558 0.46 -1.59 -55.08
C SER A 558 0.82 -0.82 -53.81
N LEU A 559 0.18 0.33 -53.58
CA LEU A 559 0.33 1.10 -52.35
C LEU A 559 -0.24 0.36 -51.13
N SER A 560 -1.38 -0.31 -51.29
CA SER A 560 -1.96 -1.18 -50.26
C SER A 560 -0.96 -2.28 -49.84
N SER A 561 -0.29 -2.90 -50.82
CA SER A 561 0.75 -3.91 -50.58
C SER A 561 1.96 -3.33 -49.83
N ILE A 562 2.41 -2.11 -50.18
CA ILE A 562 3.49 -1.40 -49.48
C ILE A 562 3.11 -1.11 -48.02
N PHE A 563 1.89 -0.64 -47.79
CA PHE A 563 1.36 -0.42 -46.45
C PHE A 563 1.34 -1.72 -45.62
N MET A 564 0.89 -2.83 -46.18
CA MET A 564 0.90 -4.13 -45.50
C MET A 564 2.32 -4.63 -45.21
N MET A 565 3.28 -4.41 -46.13
CA MET A 565 4.69 -4.74 -45.89
C MET A 565 5.29 -3.92 -44.75
N ASN A 566 5.06 -2.60 -44.72
CA ASN A 566 5.58 -1.72 -43.67
C ASN A 566 5.09 -2.14 -42.28
N ASN A 567 3.78 -2.34 -42.12
CA ASN A 567 3.20 -2.74 -40.84
C ASN A 567 3.64 -4.17 -40.45
N GLY A 568 3.66 -5.10 -41.41
CA GLY A 568 4.10 -6.47 -41.18
C GLY A 568 5.58 -6.59 -40.77
N ARG A 569 6.47 -5.84 -41.44
CA ARG A 569 7.90 -5.78 -41.12
C ARG A 569 8.13 -5.13 -39.76
N TYR A 570 7.42 -4.05 -39.46
CA TYR A 570 7.51 -3.37 -38.16
C TYR A 570 7.10 -4.30 -37.00
N MET A 571 5.96 -5.00 -37.11
CA MET A 571 5.54 -5.95 -36.10
C MET A 571 6.56 -7.08 -35.90
N LEU A 572 7.07 -7.64 -37.01
CA LEU A 572 8.09 -8.69 -36.97
C LEU A 572 9.37 -8.23 -36.26
N GLN A 573 9.86 -7.03 -36.56
CA GLN A 573 11.04 -6.45 -35.92
C GLN A 573 10.80 -6.20 -34.43
N LYS A 574 9.65 -5.66 -34.05
CA LYS A 574 9.30 -5.40 -32.65
C LYS A 574 9.24 -6.68 -31.82
N ILE A 575 8.63 -7.73 -32.37
CA ILE A 575 8.56 -9.04 -31.72
C ILE A 575 9.96 -9.63 -31.58
N LYS A 576 10.73 -9.72 -32.66
CA LYS A 576 12.09 -10.29 -32.62
C LYS A 576 13.08 -9.49 -31.76
N GLY A 577 12.86 -8.17 -31.63
CA GLY A 577 13.69 -7.29 -30.82
C GLY A 577 13.33 -7.29 -29.32
N THR A 578 12.26 -7.97 -28.92
CA THR A 578 11.80 -8.05 -27.54
C THR A 578 11.72 -9.53 -27.12
N PRO A 579 12.69 -10.05 -26.35
CA PRO A 579 12.76 -11.48 -26.00
C PRO A 579 11.49 -12.03 -25.35
N GLU A 580 10.89 -11.26 -24.43
CA GLU A 580 9.72 -11.65 -23.66
C GLU A 580 8.49 -11.78 -24.57
N LEU A 581 8.31 -10.82 -25.48
CA LEU A 581 7.25 -10.85 -26.49
C LEU A 581 7.46 -11.97 -27.52
N TYR A 582 8.70 -12.19 -27.96
CA TYR A 582 9.04 -13.27 -28.86
C TYR A 582 8.73 -14.65 -28.24
N GLN A 583 9.03 -14.83 -26.95
CA GLN A 583 8.73 -16.06 -26.22
C GLN A 583 7.22 -16.35 -26.16
N VAL A 584 6.38 -15.32 -26.00
CA VAL A 584 4.92 -15.49 -25.95
C VAL A 584 4.33 -15.71 -27.35
N VAL A 585 4.81 -15.01 -28.37
CA VAL A 585 4.26 -15.08 -29.75
C VAL A 585 4.72 -16.33 -30.49
N GLY A 586 6.00 -16.68 -30.37
CA GLY A 586 6.60 -17.84 -31.02
C GLY A 586 7.04 -17.64 -32.48
N ASP A 587 7.77 -18.65 -32.93
CA ASP A 587 8.41 -18.80 -34.22
C ASP A 587 7.41 -18.99 -35.36
N ASN A 588 6.36 -19.78 -35.14
CA ASN A 588 5.40 -20.08 -36.20
C ASN A 588 4.69 -18.79 -36.68
N TRP A 589 4.28 -17.92 -35.75
CA TRP A 589 3.72 -16.61 -36.10
C TRP A 589 4.74 -15.77 -36.88
N CYS A 590 6.00 -15.71 -36.44
CA CYS A 590 7.06 -14.95 -37.13
C CYS A 590 7.31 -15.45 -38.55
N ARG A 591 7.29 -16.77 -38.76
CA ARG A 591 7.45 -17.41 -40.08
C ARG A 591 6.29 -17.07 -41.01
N ASN A 592 5.06 -17.14 -40.50
CA ASN A 592 3.86 -16.82 -41.28
C ASN A 592 3.79 -15.32 -41.61
N ARG A 593 4.10 -14.44 -40.65
CA ARG A 593 4.23 -13.01 -40.93
C ARG A 593 5.27 -12.72 -42.00
N SER A 594 6.43 -13.36 -41.93
CA SER A 594 7.49 -13.22 -42.93
C SER A 594 7.04 -13.71 -44.32
N PHE A 595 6.22 -14.78 -44.36
CA PHE A 595 5.61 -15.25 -45.60
C PHE A 595 4.62 -14.25 -46.17
N ASP A 596 3.76 -13.67 -45.33
CA ASP A 596 2.79 -12.65 -45.75
C ASP A 596 3.49 -11.40 -46.31
N VAL A 597 4.53 -10.90 -45.64
CA VAL A 597 5.35 -9.77 -46.14
C VAL A 597 5.95 -10.07 -47.52
N ARG A 598 6.48 -11.29 -47.74
CA ARG A 598 6.99 -11.71 -49.06
C ARG A 598 5.88 -11.81 -50.10
N ASN A 599 4.67 -12.20 -49.73
CA ASN A 599 3.53 -12.25 -50.65
C ASN A 599 3.08 -10.85 -51.06
N TYR A 600 3.04 -9.90 -50.12
CA TYR A 600 2.77 -8.50 -50.45
C TYR A 600 3.85 -7.90 -51.36
N HIS A 601 5.12 -8.26 -51.15
CA HIS A 601 6.22 -7.87 -52.06
C HIS A 601 5.96 -8.39 -53.48
N LYS A 602 5.67 -9.69 -53.65
CA LYS A 602 5.32 -10.27 -54.96
C LYS A 602 4.08 -9.63 -55.58
N SER A 603 3.10 -9.28 -54.74
CA SER A 603 1.88 -8.61 -55.19
C SER A 603 2.19 -7.22 -55.76
N TYR A 604 2.91 -6.39 -55.00
CA TYR A 604 3.40 -5.09 -55.46
C TYR A 604 4.16 -5.21 -56.79
N GLN A 605 5.10 -6.16 -56.89
CA GLN A 605 5.86 -6.38 -58.12
C GLN A 605 4.97 -6.69 -59.31
N ARG A 606 4.02 -7.61 -59.13
CA ARG A 606 3.10 -8.01 -60.18
C ARG A 606 2.19 -6.86 -60.61
N GLU A 607 1.58 -6.15 -59.68
CA GLU A 607 0.60 -5.10 -59.98
C GLU A 607 1.22 -3.85 -60.60
N THR A 608 2.43 -3.45 -60.14
CA THR A 608 3.14 -2.28 -60.68
C THR A 608 3.93 -2.62 -61.95
N TRP A 609 4.84 -3.60 -61.88
CA TRP A 609 5.93 -3.71 -62.85
C TRP A 609 5.61 -4.61 -64.03
N THR A 610 4.65 -5.54 -63.93
CA THR A 610 4.29 -6.45 -65.03
C THR A 610 3.83 -5.69 -66.27
N LYS A 611 3.02 -4.63 -66.11
CA LYS A 611 2.53 -3.81 -67.22
C LYS A 611 3.67 -3.05 -67.91
N LEU A 612 4.60 -2.50 -67.12
CA LEU A 612 5.81 -1.84 -67.64
C LEU A 612 6.67 -2.82 -68.44
N LEU A 613 6.92 -4.00 -67.89
CA LEU A 613 7.69 -5.06 -68.56
C LEU A 613 6.99 -5.53 -69.86
N GLY A 614 5.67 -5.56 -69.89
CA GLY A 614 4.88 -5.84 -71.09
C GLY A 614 5.14 -4.85 -72.24
N CYS A 615 5.46 -3.58 -71.93
CA CYS A 615 5.78 -2.58 -72.94
C CYS A 615 7.15 -2.77 -73.60
N ILE A 616 8.05 -3.52 -72.97
CA ILE A 616 9.35 -3.89 -73.54
C ILE A 616 9.40 -5.36 -73.97
N SER A 617 8.24 -5.98 -74.17
CA SER A 617 8.15 -7.33 -74.73
C SER A 617 8.44 -7.32 -76.24
N ASN A 618 8.96 -8.43 -76.76
CA ASN A 618 9.23 -8.59 -78.21
C ASN A 618 7.95 -8.79 -79.04
N GLU A 619 6.81 -8.98 -78.38
CA GLU A 619 5.55 -9.33 -79.02
C GLU A 619 5.03 -8.19 -79.90
N GLY A 620 4.71 -8.50 -81.17
CA GLY A 620 4.22 -7.53 -82.15
C GLY A 620 5.27 -6.59 -82.75
N VAL A 621 6.49 -6.54 -82.20
CA VAL A 621 7.56 -5.66 -82.71
C VAL A 621 8.19 -6.21 -83.99
N THR A 622 8.32 -7.54 -84.07
CA THR A 622 8.88 -8.21 -85.23
C THR A 622 7.82 -9.13 -85.86
N VAL A 623 7.39 -8.79 -87.08
CA VAL A 623 6.43 -9.60 -87.85
C VAL A 623 7.13 -10.14 -89.08
N LYS A 624 7.18 -11.48 -89.23
CA LYS A 624 7.90 -12.17 -90.33
C LYS A 624 9.37 -11.72 -90.47
N GLY A 625 10.07 -11.51 -89.35
CA GLY A 625 11.48 -11.12 -89.33
C GLY A 625 11.76 -9.64 -89.62
N LYS A 626 10.72 -8.82 -89.87
CA LYS A 626 10.86 -7.37 -90.07
C LYS A 626 10.35 -6.58 -88.86
N VAL A 627 11.14 -5.61 -88.43
CA VAL A 627 10.79 -4.70 -87.33
C VAL A 627 9.73 -3.70 -87.80
N VAL A 628 8.61 -3.64 -87.10
CA VAL A 628 7.52 -2.70 -87.35
C VAL A 628 7.82 -1.39 -86.60
N LYS A 629 8.52 -0.46 -87.27
CA LYS A 629 8.97 0.81 -86.68
C LYS A 629 7.87 1.60 -85.92
N PRO A 630 6.61 1.71 -86.40
CA PRO A 630 5.55 2.40 -85.66
C PRO A 630 5.25 1.78 -84.29
N VAL A 631 5.11 0.45 -84.24
CA VAL A 631 4.86 -0.31 -83.00
C VAL A 631 6.03 -0.19 -82.04
N LEU A 632 7.27 -0.22 -82.56
CA LEU A 632 8.47 -0.02 -81.74
C LEU A 632 8.50 1.37 -81.09
N LYS A 633 8.22 2.42 -81.86
CA LYS A 633 8.14 3.81 -81.37
C LYS A 633 7.07 3.98 -80.31
N GLU A 634 5.91 3.33 -80.49
CA GLU A 634 4.82 3.33 -79.52
C GLU A 634 5.21 2.63 -78.22
N LYS A 635 5.87 1.47 -78.28
CA LYS A 635 6.36 0.74 -77.11
C LYS A 635 7.34 1.55 -76.27
N PHE A 636 8.32 2.20 -76.89
CA PHE A 636 9.24 3.11 -76.19
C PHE A 636 8.50 4.28 -75.52
N LYS A 637 7.55 4.90 -76.23
CA LYS A 637 6.74 5.98 -75.68
C LYS A 637 5.89 5.53 -74.49
N MET A 638 5.25 4.36 -74.60
CA MET A 638 4.44 3.78 -73.53
C MET A 638 5.29 3.45 -72.30
N PHE A 639 6.48 2.87 -72.51
CA PHE A 639 7.45 2.62 -71.44
C PHE A 639 7.84 3.92 -70.73
N ASN A 640 8.23 4.96 -71.47
CA ASN A 640 8.67 6.23 -70.87
C ASN A 640 7.55 6.86 -70.02
N THR A 641 6.33 6.95 -70.56
CA THR A 641 5.19 7.50 -69.84
C THR A 641 4.87 6.71 -68.57
N MET A 642 4.83 5.37 -68.65
CA MET A 642 4.52 4.55 -67.47
C MET A 642 5.64 4.57 -66.44
N PHE A 643 6.90 4.55 -66.85
CA PHE A 643 8.04 4.60 -65.93
C PHE A 643 8.06 5.94 -65.17
N GLU A 644 7.85 7.06 -65.86
CA GLU A 644 7.74 8.38 -65.24
C GLU A 644 6.55 8.48 -64.28
N GLU A 645 5.41 7.90 -64.65
CA GLU A 645 4.24 7.88 -63.77
C GLU A 645 4.48 7.04 -62.52
N ILE A 646 5.12 5.86 -62.67
CA ILE A 646 5.53 5.00 -61.55
C ILE A 646 6.51 5.76 -60.66
N HIS A 647 7.59 6.32 -61.20
CA HIS A 647 8.59 7.06 -60.42
C HIS A 647 7.96 8.25 -59.69
N ARG A 648 7.19 9.09 -60.38
CA ARG A 648 6.50 10.24 -59.80
C ARG A 648 5.58 9.84 -58.65
N THR A 649 4.87 8.72 -58.80
CA THR A 649 3.89 8.27 -57.79
C THR A 649 4.60 7.60 -56.62
N GLN A 650 5.50 6.66 -56.88
CA GLN A 650 6.11 5.80 -55.87
C GLN A 650 7.28 6.46 -55.13
N SER A 651 7.85 7.54 -55.66
CA SER A 651 8.77 8.40 -54.90
C SER A 651 8.10 9.10 -53.72
N THR A 652 6.77 9.27 -53.77
CA THR A 652 5.97 9.83 -52.66
C THR A 652 5.62 8.78 -51.59
N TRP A 653 5.81 7.50 -51.89
CA TRP A 653 5.54 6.42 -50.94
C TRP A 653 6.68 6.32 -49.94
N VAL A 654 6.41 5.73 -48.79
CA VAL A 654 7.36 5.64 -47.68
C VAL A 654 7.53 4.17 -47.33
N VAL A 655 8.77 3.68 -47.37
CA VAL A 655 9.14 2.40 -46.75
C VAL A 655 10.00 2.69 -45.54
N TYR A 656 9.51 2.35 -44.36
CA TYR A 656 10.14 2.76 -43.09
C TYR A 656 11.44 1.98 -42.80
N ASP A 657 11.44 0.68 -43.07
CA ASP A 657 12.60 -0.18 -42.86
C ASP A 657 13.58 -0.06 -44.03
N LYS A 658 14.80 0.42 -43.76
CA LYS A 658 15.81 0.64 -44.80
C LYS A 658 16.24 -0.65 -45.49
N GLN A 659 16.28 -1.76 -44.76
CA GLN A 659 16.58 -3.06 -45.35
C GLN A 659 15.50 -3.49 -46.34
N LEU A 660 14.21 -3.40 -45.95
CA LEU A 660 13.08 -3.66 -46.84
C LEU A 660 13.07 -2.70 -48.05
N GLN A 661 13.41 -1.42 -47.86
CA GLN A 661 13.53 -0.45 -48.96
C GLN A 661 14.57 -0.93 -49.97
N SER A 662 15.78 -1.28 -49.52
CA SER A 662 16.83 -1.80 -50.40
C SER A 662 16.46 -3.14 -51.03
N GLU A 663 15.82 -4.05 -50.30
CA GLU A 663 15.30 -5.32 -50.85
C GLU A 663 14.32 -5.08 -52.01
N LEU A 664 13.41 -4.11 -51.87
CA LEU A 664 12.46 -3.71 -52.92
C LEU A 664 13.19 -3.13 -54.13
N GLN A 665 14.07 -2.15 -53.91
CA GLN A 665 14.82 -1.46 -54.98
C GLN A 665 15.68 -2.44 -55.78
N ILE A 666 16.46 -3.28 -55.10
CA ILE A 666 17.28 -4.32 -55.74
C ILE A 666 16.41 -5.29 -56.53
N SER A 667 15.27 -5.72 -55.96
CA SER A 667 14.40 -6.67 -56.64
C SER A 667 13.78 -6.07 -57.91
N ILE A 668 13.37 -4.80 -57.89
CA ILE A 668 12.89 -4.08 -59.08
C ILE A 668 14.00 -3.94 -60.12
N ALA A 669 15.17 -3.44 -59.72
CA ALA A 669 16.34 -3.24 -60.57
C ALA A 669 16.74 -4.53 -61.29
N SER A 670 16.76 -5.66 -60.56
CA SER A 670 17.12 -6.98 -61.08
C SER A 670 16.21 -7.50 -62.19
N VAL A 671 14.98 -6.98 -62.30
CA VAL A 671 14.00 -7.39 -63.31
C VAL A 671 13.89 -6.36 -64.43
N VAL A 672 13.83 -5.07 -64.09
CA VAL A 672 13.57 -3.99 -65.06
C VAL A 672 14.81 -3.66 -65.89
N ILE A 673 15.99 -3.53 -65.27
CA ILE A 673 17.22 -3.09 -65.96
C ILE A 673 17.66 -4.12 -67.01
N PRO A 674 17.74 -5.43 -66.73
CA PRO A 674 18.12 -6.40 -67.76
C PRO A 674 17.12 -6.48 -68.92
N ALA A 675 15.82 -6.40 -68.62
CA ALA A 675 14.78 -6.40 -69.64
C ALA A 675 14.89 -5.17 -70.55
N TYR A 676 15.08 -3.98 -69.97
CA TYR A 676 15.25 -2.74 -70.71
C TYR A 676 16.54 -2.72 -71.53
N ARG A 677 17.68 -3.07 -70.94
CA ARG A 677 18.98 -3.14 -71.63
C ARG A 677 18.93 -4.09 -72.82
N SER A 678 18.28 -5.24 -72.65
CA SER A 678 18.05 -6.19 -73.74
C SER A 678 17.16 -5.62 -74.86
N PHE A 679 16.06 -4.95 -74.51
CA PHE A 679 15.16 -4.33 -75.50
C PHE A 679 15.86 -3.19 -76.27
N LEU A 680 16.54 -2.31 -75.53
CA LEU A 680 17.30 -1.19 -76.09
C LEU A 680 18.42 -1.68 -77.01
N GLY A 681 19.21 -2.66 -76.59
CA GLY A 681 20.30 -3.22 -77.40
C GLY A 681 19.82 -3.87 -78.71
N ARG A 682 18.64 -4.50 -78.69
CA ARG A 682 18.05 -5.12 -79.89
C ARG A 682 17.46 -4.11 -80.87
N TYR A 683 16.82 -3.05 -80.38
CA TYR A 683 15.96 -2.22 -81.22
C TYR A 683 16.44 -0.78 -81.44
N SER A 684 17.43 -0.30 -80.69
CA SER A 684 17.97 1.07 -80.81
C SER A 684 18.43 1.41 -82.23
N GLY A 685 19.13 0.49 -82.91
CA GLY A 685 19.63 0.70 -84.28
C GLY A 685 18.55 0.81 -85.37
N TYR A 686 17.29 0.48 -85.07
CA TYR A 686 16.17 0.61 -86.02
C TYR A 686 15.49 1.98 -85.97
N LEU A 687 15.87 2.82 -84.99
CA LEU A 687 15.42 4.21 -84.91
C LEU A 687 16.36 5.08 -85.76
N ASP A 688 15.79 6.00 -86.53
CA ASP A 688 16.57 6.83 -87.45
C ASP A 688 17.53 7.75 -86.65
N PRO A 689 18.85 7.74 -86.93
CA PRO A 689 19.83 8.54 -86.17
C PRO A 689 19.54 10.05 -86.22
N GLY A 690 19.55 10.73 -85.07
CA GLY A 690 19.36 12.18 -84.94
C GLY A 690 18.31 12.59 -83.88
N ARG A 691 17.84 13.84 -83.92
CA ARG A 691 16.87 14.44 -82.94
C ARG A 691 15.58 13.65 -82.69
N GLN A 692 15.23 12.70 -83.58
CA GLN A 692 14.05 11.85 -83.43
C GLN A 692 14.30 10.66 -82.50
N SER A 693 15.55 10.20 -82.33
CA SER A 693 15.90 9.05 -81.48
C SER A 693 15.80 9.37 -79.99
N GLU A 694 16.25 10.55 -79.57
CA GLU A 694 16.13 11.09 -78.20
C GLU A 694 14.68 11.23 -77.73
N LYS A 695 13.74 11.39 -78.67
CA LYS A 695 12.30 11.44 -78.36
C LYS A 695 11.74 10.09 -77.87
N TYR A 696 12.36 8.98 -78.29
CA TYR A 696 11.90 7.63 -77.96
C TYR A 696 12.78 6.95 -76.92
N ILE A 697 14.10 7.11 -77.01
CA ILE A 697 15.05 6.64 -76.01
C ILE A 697 15.32 7.80 -75.04
N LYS A 698 14.46 7.93 -74.02
CA LYS A 698 14.57 8.98 -73.00
C LYS A 698 15.51 8.60 -71.85
N PHE A 699 15.65 7.31 -71.57
CA PHE A 699 16.41 6.79 -70.44
C PHE A 699 17.51 5.85 -70.94
N GLN A 700 18.71 5.98 -70.39
CA GLN A 700 19.71 4.92 -70.41
C GLN A 700 19.45 3.92 -69.27
N PRO A 701 19.98 2.69 -69.37
CA PRO A 701 19.85 1.72 -68.28
C PRO A 701 20.33 2.26 -66.92
N GLU A 702 21.37 3.09 -66.91
CA GLU A 702 21.95 3.72 -65.72
C GLU A 702 21.04 4.84 -65.15
N ASP A 703 20.28 5.53 -66.01
CA ASP A 703 19.27 6.49 -65.56
C ASP A 703 18.13 5.75 -64.82
N ILE A 704 17.68 4.61 -65.36
CA ILE A 704 16.63 3.78 -64.75
C ILE A 704 17.06 3.29 -63.36
N GLU A 705 18.33 2.89 -63.21
CA GLU A 705 18.89 2.50 -61.92
C GLU A 705 18.80 3.64 -60.91
N THR A 706 19.26 4.83 -61.30
CA THR A 706 19.19 6.04 -60.46
C THR A 706 17.76 6.34 -60.03
N TYR A 707 16.79 6.28 -60.95
CA TYR A 707 15.38 6.52 -60.62
C TYR A 707 14.78 5.44 -59.70
N ILE A 708 15.21 4.18 -59.82
CA ILE A 708 14.77 3.11 -58.92
C ILE A 708 15.31 3.33 -57.50
N ASP A 709 16.55 3.81 -57.36
CA ASP A 709 17.17 4.10 -56.06
C ASP A 709 16.46 5.24 -55.31
N GLU A 710 15.77 6.14 -56.00
CA GLU A 710 14.97 7.22 -55.41
C GLU A 710 13.57 6.78 -54.95
N LEU A 711 13.13 5.57 -55.29
CA LEU A 711 11.81 5.09 -54.92
C LEU A 711 11.67 4.93 -53.40
N PHE A 712 10.47 5.20 -52.90
CA PHE A 712 10.06 5.03 -51.50
C PHE A 712 10.72 5.98 -50.49
N ASP A 713 11.40 7.03 -50.95
CA ASP A 713 12.02 8.04 -50.09
C ASP A 713 11.03 8.99 -49.40
N GLY A 714 9.75 8.97 -49.79
CA GLY A 714 8.73 9.88 -49.25
C GLY A 714 8.89 11.33 -49.69
N ARG A 715 9.55 11.57 -50.83
CA ARG A 715 9.74 12.93 -51.36
C ARG A 715 8.36 13.54 -51.66
N LYS A 716 8.11 14.75 -51.14
CA LYS A 716 6.91 15.51 -51.50
C LYS A 716 7.12 16.06 -52.91
N ASN A 717 6.25 15.65 -53.84
CA ASN A 717 6.19 16.25 -55.18
C ASN A 717 5.82 17.73 -55.12
#